data_AF-A0A954IWQ6-F1
#
_entry.id   AF-A0A954IWQ6-F1
#
_cell.length_a   1.000
_cell.length_b   1.000
_cell.length_c   1.000
_cell.angle_alpha   90.00
_cell.angle_beta   90.00
_cell.angle_gamma   90.00
#
_symmetry.space_group_name_H-M   'P 1'
#
loop_
_entity.id
_entity.type
_entity.pdbx_description
1 polymer ?
#
loop_
_entity_poly.entity_id
_entity_poly.type
_entity_poly.pdbx_seq_one_letter_code
_entity_poly.pdbx_strand_id
1 'polypeptide(L)'
;DNATPRSAGILAIGLNKANALLPGGCPLLVAPLVVLPVSVDAQGRGYFAFAGPASNAFTALNSQMVVLDMPTMRLQSSNGIAAGPFTGTVQVAEDFKTQTALDPDLEGAVWNNGKVVPAELGGSGVLGEFRASDGRDTATFDNAGRRIYEFDVDALTVPASSTLTGAPIMVNSGVLEYANFRVAATEHVRFVGSKPVVLRVAGTVRVDGVVDLYVGEFSKQKVTDPMPSRLGGARGGSGGEIPTKNLPIAGGDGGDVIVPRGHPRAVQAVGTGGKGSSAFPVTGKNVDVVWIMLQGFDIFVRQMSAGGGGGSLFDAGATYAATGGDVVKTAAIPILGPYTAAEFPPPTLPGSYFPVLPEVASLASVDTFLLGGAGGGGTGTHAAYTAVKSNYVWSPGGGGAAGGGAIAVRSGGLISVDGELRARGADGPTTSNSNGQPPAITPGGAGSGGSVLLQSVRSVTATKGAIDVRGGSAGKFYEVSQLLDVAVNGGKGGAGYWRAESLTIPKVADFPQSQPPVDVTKNLAILRPADFETRSGVGSKWYRFRSNSHYVGYEIDALVDGNPVTFSDRDPLLKQAKEGEAVVASFQSAQLDASGNVVVATSWSTGTVQPINLDRNRGDAMRFFLSLDTSKTTTGKVEVVAVRMVAGS
;
A
#
# COMPACT_ATOMS: atom_id res chain seq x y z
N ASP A 1 52.87 26.86 -26.40
CA ASP A 1 52.35 25.48 -26.36
C ASP A 1 51.41 25.27 -25.19
N ASN A 2 50.25 24.62 -25.43
CA ASN A 2 49.10 24.38 -24.54
C ASN A 2 47.94 25.39 -24.52
N ALA A 3 47.47 25.84 -25.70
CA ALA A 3 46.11 26.36 -25.82
C ALA A 3 45.21 25.27 -26.43
N THR A 4 44.38 24.65 -25.59
CA THR A 4 43.28 23.78 -26.03
C THR A 4 42.31 24.61 -26.88
N PRO A 5 41.94 24.18 -28.11
CA PRO A 5 40.95 24.90 -28.89
C PRO A 5 39.60 24.76 -28.19
N ARG A 6 39.10 25.87 -27.64
CA ARG A 6 37.73 25.97 -27.16
C ARG A 6 36.87 26.41 -28.35
N SER A 7 35.90 25.56 -28.70
CA SER A 7 34.75 25.78 -29.59
C SER A 7 34.94 25.65 -31.10
N ALA A 8 34.03 24.89 -31.72
CA ALA A 8 33.71 24.90 -33.13
C ALA A 8 32.36 25.59 -33.33
N GLY A 9 32.28 26.60 -34.20
CA GLY A 9 31.03 27.26 -34.59
C GLY A 9 30.51 26.69 -35.90
N ILE A 10 29.20 26.44 -35.98
CA ILE A 10 28.50 26.01 -37.20
C ILE A 10 27.71 27.21 -37.75
N LEU A 11 27.83 27.46 -39.06
CA LEU A 11 27.07 28.49 -39.78
C LEU A 11 26.20 27.83 -40.85
N ALA A 12 24.91 28.15 -40.85
CA ALA A 12 23.96 27.83 -41.91
C ALA A 12 23.66 29.10 -42.71
N ILE A 13 23.66 29.01 -44.05
CA ILE A 13 23.33 30.13 -44.95
C ILE A 13 22.16 29.72 -45.83
N GLY A 14 21.06 30.48 -45.79
CA GLY A 14 20.03 30.47 -46.82
C GLY A 14 20.33 31.56 -47.84
N LEU A 15 20.55 31.21 -49.11
CA LEU A 15 20.69 32.19 -50.18
C LEU A 15 19.30 32.74 -50.55
N ASN A 16 19.00 33.95 -50.12
CA ASN A 16 17.88 34.69 -50.67
C ASN A 16 18.31 35.33 -51.99
N LYS A 17 17.71 34.88 -53.09
CA LYS A 17 17.77 35.61 -54.36
C LYS A 17 17.00 36.91 -54.16
N ALA A 18 17.65 38.04 -54.41
CA ALA A 18 17.05 39.36 -54.24
C ALA A 18 15.66 39.45 -54.92
N ASN A 19 14.73 40.10 -54.23
CA ASN A 19 13.38 40.39 -54.70
C ASN A 19 13.38 40.94 -56.14
N ALA A 20 13.02 40.08 -57.09
CA ALA A 20 12.21 40.46 -58.21
C ALA A 20 10.90 39.68 -58.05
N LEU A 21 9.80 40.39 -57.84
CA LEU A 21 8.45 39.84 -57.95
C LEU A 21 8.33 39.18 -59.33
N LEU A 22 8.45 37.85 -59.39
CA LEU A 22 7.94 37.09 -60.52
C LEU A 22 6.49 36.74 -60.18
N PRO A 23 5.51 37.10 -61.04
CA PRO A 23 4.13 36.67 -60.85
C PRO A 23 4.06 35.17 -61.13
N GLY A 24 3.87 34.36 -60.07
CA GLY A 24 3.67 32.91 -60.16
C GLY A 24 4.49 32.15 -59.12
N GLY A 25 3.87 31.78 -58.01
CA GLY A 25 4.51 31.14 -56.86
C GLY A 25 5.13 29.78 -57.18
N CYS A 26 6.44 29.77 -57.40
CA CYS A 26 7.24 28.55 -57.52
C CYS A 26 8.11 28.38 -56.25
N PRO A 27 8.09 27.21 -55.58
CA PRO A 27 8.93 26.98 -54.40
C PRO A 27 10.42 26.91 -54.81
N LEU A 28 11.26 27.67 -54.10
CA LEU A 28 12.69 27.78 -54.34
C LEU A 28 13.42 26.53 -53.80
N LEU A 29 14.16 25.83 -54.66
CA LEU A 29 15.05 24.73 -54.27
C LEU A 29 16.46 25.30 -53.98
N VAL A 30 16.97 25.15 -52.76
CA VAL A 30 18.32 25.60 -52.36
C VAL A 30 19.32 24.45 -52.51
N ALA A 31 20.44 24.72 -53.21
CA ALA A 31 21.51 23.77 -53.52
C ALA A 31 22.40 23.41 -52.28
N PRO A 32 23.22 22.32 -52.33
CA PRO A 32 23.85 21.76 -51.13
C PRO A 32 25.00 22.62 -50.55
N LEU A 33 25.05 22.57 -49.22
CA LEU A 33 25.92 23.28 -48.29
C LEU A 33 27.39 22.79 -48.36
N VAL A 34 28.36 23.72 -48.34
CA VAL A 34 29.79 23.41 -48.15
C VAL A 34 30.28 24.11 -46.88
N VAL A 35 30.92 23.34 -45.98
CA VAL A 35 31.39 23.78 -44.66
C VAL A 35 32.92 23.82 -44.63
N LEU A 36 33.50 24.91 -44.13
CA LEU A 36 34.94 25.03 -43.87
C LEU A 36 35.19 25.53 -42.43
N PRO A 37 35.98 24.84 -41.60
CA PRO A 37 36.31 25.28 -40.24
C PRO A 37 37.41 26.36 -40.22
N VAL A 38 37.33 27.32 -39.29
CA VAL A 38 38.35 28.38 -39.12
C VAL A 38 38.56 28.71 -37.64
N SER A 39 39.78 29.11 -37.25
CA SER A 39 40.17 29.37 -35.86
C SER A 39 39.74 30.74 -35.33
N VAL A 40 39.49 30.82 -34.02
CA VAL A 40 39.18 32.03 -33.24
C VAL A 40 40.43 32.68 -32.66
N ASP A 41 40.41 34.00 -32.46
CA ASP A 41 41.50 34.72 -31.80
C ASP A 41 41.48 34.58 -30.26
N ALA A 42 42.50 35.12 -29.58
CA ALA A 42 42.66 35.06 -28.13
C ALA A 42 41.58 35.84 -27.34
N GLN A 43 40.72 36.61 -28.01
CA GLN A 43 39.59 37.34 -27.41
C GLN A 43 38.25 36.65 -27.67
N GLY A 44 38.25 35.46 -28.30
CA GLY A 44 37.05 34.73 -28.67
C GLY A 44 36.31 35.33 -29.86
N ARG A 45 36.96 36.21 -30.64
CA ARG A 45 36.38 36.83 -31.83
C ARG A 45 36.78 36.00 -33.05
N GLY A 46 35.78 35.50 -33.77
CA GLY A 46 35.95 34.91 -35.10
C GLY A 46 35.82 36.01 -36.15
N TYR A 47 36.80 36.15 -37.04
CA TYR A 47 36.73 37.05 -38.18
C TYR A 47 36.57 36.25 -39.46
N PHE A 48 35.65 36.66 -40.33
CA PHE A 48 35.41 36.06 -41.64
C PHE A 48 35.66 37.09 -42.73
N ALA A 49 36.48 36.75 -43.72
CA ALA A 49 36.63 37.53 -44.95
C ALA A 49 36.14 36.68 -46.13
N PHE A 50 35.22 37.25 -46.92
CA PHE A 50 34.69 36.59 -48.11
C PHE A 50 35.53 36.96 -49.33
N ALA A 51 36.10 35.98 -50.01
CA ALA A 51 36.61 36.17 -51.36
C ALA A 51 35.42 36.08 -52.34
N GLY A 52 34.90 37.23 -52.76
CA GLY A 52 33.98 37.26 -53.91
C GLY A 52 34.73 36.87 -55.18
N PRO A 53 34.09 36.15 -56.13
CA PRO A 53 34.71 35.93 -57.44
C PRO A 53 34.95 37.29 -58.10
N ALA A 54 36.17 37.50 -58.57
CA ALA A 54 36.51 38.65 -59.42
C ALA A 54 35.87 38.46 -60.79
N SER A 55 34.56 38.67 -60.92
CA SER A 55 33.94 38.91 -62.22
C SER A 55 32.80 39.92 -62.11
N ASN A 56 32.91 40.95 -62.94
CA ASN A 56 32.21 42.23 -62.85
C ASN A 56 30.77 42.17 -63.38
N ALA A 57 29.93 41.25 -62.90
CA ALA A 57 28.57 41.09 -63.44
C ALA A 57 27.45 40.81 -62.42
N PHE A 58 27.69 40.95 -61.12
CA PHE A 58 26.60 40.93 -60.13
C PHE A 58 26.60 42.19 -59.27
N THR A 59 25.65 43.08 -59.56
CA THR A 59 25.29 44.23 -58.74
C THR A 59 24.75 43.71 -57.40
N ALA A 60 25.43 44.10 -56.31
CA ALA A 60 25.07 43.87 -54.91
C ALA A 60 25.07 42.41 -54.40
N LEU A 61 26.23 41.76 -54.34
CA LEU A 61 26.49 40.77 -53.31
C LEU A 61 26.80 41.51 -51.99
N ASN A 62 25.79 41.68 -51.14
CA ASN A 62 25.99 42.18 -49.79
C ASN A 62 26.79 41.11 -49.01
N SER A 63 28.08 41.36 -48.77
CA SER A 63 28.82 40.59 -47.78
C SER A 63 28.27 40.93 -46.40
N GLN A 64 27.75 39.93 -45.69
CA GLN A 64 27.27 40.08 -44.31
C GLN A 64 28.34 39.60 -43.35
N MET A 65 28.73 40.48 -42.43
CA MET A 65 29.49 40.09 -41.27
C MET A 65 28.51 39.79 -40.15
N VAL A 66 28.52 38.55 -39.68
CA VAL A 66 27.78 38.11 -38.50
C VAL A 66 28.79 37.88 -37.40
N VAL A 67 28.73 38.70 -36.35
CA VAL A 67 29.58 38.55 -35.16
C VAL A 67 28.77 37.81 -34.11
N LEU A 68 29.25 36.62 -33.70
CA LEU A 68 28.73 35.90 -32.54
C LEU A 68 29.57 36.29 -31.33
N ASP A 69 29.00 37.09 -30.44
CA ASP A 69 29.64 37.45 -29.17
C ASP A 69 29.43 36.32 -28.15
N MET A 70 30.42 35.45 -27.97
CA MET A 70 30.32 34.22 -27.16
C MET A 70 29.95 34.46 -25.68
N PRO A 71 30.46 35.50 -24.98
CA PRO A 71 30.02 35.83 -23.63
C PRO A 71 28.53 36.19 -23.50
N THR A 72 27.93 36.80 -24.53
CA THR A 72 26.54 37.28 -24.47
C THR A 72 25.57 36.49 -25.36
N MET A 73 26.09 35.56 -26.16
CA MET A 73 25.36 34.81 -27.20
C MET A 73 24.58 35.74 -28.15
N ARG A 74 25.02 36.99 -28.33
CA ARG A 74 24.37 37.95 -29.24
C ARG A 74 24.94 37.82 -30.64
N LEU A 75 24.05 37.62 -31.61
CA LEU A 75 24.35 37.87 -33.02
C LEU A 75 24.18 39.35 -33.31
N GLN A 76 25.24 40.00 -33.80
CA GLN A 76 25.13 41.29 -34.45
C GLN A 76 25.35 41.08 -35.95
N SER A 77 24.34 41.44 -36.75
CA SER A 77 24.46 41.54 -38.19
C SER A 77 24.75 42.99 -38.57
N SER A 78 25.62 43.20 -39.56
CA SER A 78 26.04 44.54 -40.00
C SER A 78 24.93 45.37 -40.66
N ASN A 79 23.74 44.81 -40.88
CA ASN A 79 22.63 45.47 -41.59
C ASN A 79 21.34 45.61 -40.76
N GLY A 80 21.41 45.41 -39.44
CA GLY A 80 20.23 45.54 -38.57
C GLY A 80 19.19 44.44 -38.75
N ILE A 81 19.50 43.35 -39.46
CA ILE A 81 18.69 42.13 -39.40
C ILE A 81 18.88 41.53 -38.02
N ALA A 82 17.88 41.71 -37.15
CA ALA A 82 17.81 40.96 -35.91
C ALA A 82 17.78 39.47 -36.26
N ALA A 83 18.88 38.77 -36.01
CA ALA A 83 18.80 37.33 -35.90
C ALA A 83 17.80 37.04 -34.77
N GLY A 84 16.71 36.35 -35.08
CA GLY A 84 15.81 35.86 -34.04
C GLY A 84 16.63 35.14 -32.97
N PRO A 85 16.22 35.20 -31.68
CA PRO A 85 16.93 34.48 -30.63
C PRO A 85 17.14 33.03 -31.09
N PHE A 86 18.35 32.49 -30.94
CA PHE A 86 18.57 31.08 -31.17
C PHE A 86 17.69 30.31 -30.19
N THR A 87 16.57 29.80 -30.68
CA THR A 87 15.76 28.81 -29.97
C THR A 87 16.48 27.48 -30.09
N GLY A 88 17.59 27.34 -29.36
CA GLY A 88 18.27 26.06 -29.22
C GLY A 88 17.37 25.16 -28.39
N THR A 89 16.91 24.06 -28.99
CA THR A 89 16.28 22.98 -28.21
C THR A 89 17.38 22.14 -27.58
N VAL A 90 17.41 22.07 -26.26
CA VAL A 90 18.24 21.11 -25.54
C VAL A 90 17.44 19.82 -25.40
N GLN A 91 17.99 18.71 -25.86
CA GLN A 91 17.38 17.41 -25.73
C GLN A 91 18.08 16.63 -24.62
N VAL A 92 17.31 16.18 -23.63
CA VAL A 92 17.77 15.17 -22.67
C VAL A 92 17.24 13.84 -23.15
N ALA A 93 18.13 12.88 -23.36
CA ALA A 93 17.77 11.54 -23.83
C ALA A 93 18.20 10.51 -22.79
N GLU A 94 17.27 9.64 -22.42
CA GLU A 94 17.52 8.41 -21.68
C GLU A 94 17.42 7.23 -22.65
N ASP A 95 18.49 6.45 -22.75
CA ASP A 95 18.58 5.30 -23.65
C ASP A 95 18.61 3.96 -22.91
N PHE A 96 18.49 3.96 -21.59
CA PHE A 96 18.40 2.79 -20.72
C PHE A 96 19.59 1.82 -20.81
N LYS A 97 20.73 2.25 -21.38
CA LYS A 97 21.95 1.43 -21.42
C LYS A 97 22.59 1.24 -20.06
N THR A 98 22.41 2.20 -19.16
CA THR A 98 22.94 2.17 -17.78
C THR A 98 21.84 2.47 -16.78
N GLN A 99 22.00 2.00 -15.55
CA GLN A 99 21.08 2.29 -14.45
C GLN A 99 21.43 3.59 -13.70
N THR A 100 22.30 4.44 -14.24
CA THR A 100 22.75 5.64 -13.53
C THR A 100 21.59 6.60 -13.26
N ALA A 101 20.64 6.71 -14.19
CA ALA A 101 19.47 7.57 -14.08
C ALA A 101 18.23 6.86 -13.49
N LEU A 102 18.32 5.58 -13.16
CA LEU A 102 17.25 4.84 -12.49
C LEU A 102 17.13 5.29 -11.03
N ASP A 103 15.91 5.59 -10.59
CA ASP A 103 15.62 5.79 -9.17
C ASP A 103 15.38 4.42 -8.52
N PRO A 104 16.25 3.97 -7.59
CA PRO A 104 16.13 2.65 -6.99
C PRO A 104 14.86 2.48 -6.15
N ASP A 105 14.26 3.56 -5.63
CA ASP A 105 13.01 3.48 -4.88
C ASP A 105 11.78 3.36 -5.80
N LEU A 106 11.93 3.72 -7.08
CA LEU A 106 10.93 3.61 -8.12
C LEU A 106 11.30 2.52 -9.14
N GLU A 107 12.12 1.55 -8.75
CA GLU A 107 12.58 0.47 -9.63
C GLU A 107 11.62 -0.72 -9.60
N GLY A 108 10.53 -0.60 -10.35
CA GLY A 108 9.54 -1.66 -10.49
C GLY A 108 9.59 -2.45 -11.78
N ALA A 109 10.22 -1.89 -12.81
CA ALA A 109 10.40 -2.52 -14.12
C ALA A 109 11.89 -2.81 -14.33
N VAL A 110 12.22 -3.67 -15.29
CA VAL A 110 13.62 -4.01 -15.58
C VAL A 110 14.20 -2.95 -16.51
N TRP A 111 15.04 -2.08 -15.95
CA TRP A 111 15.83 -1.07 -16.66
C TRP A 111 17.24 -1.62 -16.93
N ASN A 112 17.47 -2.17 -18.12
CA ASN A 112 18.80 -2.61 -18.55
C ASN A 112 18.90 -2.81 -20.08
N ASN A 113 20.13 -2.97 -20.57
CA ASN A 113 20.40 -3.39 -21.96
C ASN A 113 19.76 -2.49 -23.04
N GLY A 114 19.60 -1.20 -22.76
CA GLY A 114 19.04 -0.26 -23.73
C GLY A 114 17.52 -0.25 -23.81
N LYS A 115 16.82 -0.82 -22.81
CA LYS A 115 15.37 -0.76 -22.71
C LYS A 115 14.84 -0.84 -21.29
N VAL A 116 13.57 -0.47 -21.14
CA VAL A 116 12.73 -0.80 -19.99
C VAL A 116 11.71 -1.85 -20.42
N VAL A 117 11.61 -2.95 -19.67
CA VAL A 117 10.57 -3.97 -19.85
C VAL A 117 9.75 -4.15 -18.56
N PRO A 118 8.45 -4.48 -18.66
CA PRO A 118 7.61 -4.71 -17.50
C PRO A 118 8.21 -5.78 -16.58
N ALA A 119 8.06 -5.59 -15.27
CA ALA A 119 8.29 -6.68 -14.33
C ALA A 119 7.03 -7.52 -14.12
N GLU A 120 7.21 -8.63 -13.41
CA GLU A 120 6.15 -9.58 -13.09
C GLU A 120 5.13 -9.05 -12.08
N LEU A 121 5.46 -8.02 -11.28
CA LEU A 121 4.55 -7.38 -10.29
C LEU A 121 4.71 -5.86 -10.30
N GLY A 122 3.78 -5.17 -9.63
CA GLY A 122 4.00 -3.82 -9.10
C GLY A 122 2.87 -2.83 -9.37
N GLY A 123 1.92 -3.16 -10.24
CA GLY A 123 0.81 -2.27 -10.58
C GLY A 123 1.26 -1.00 -11.33
N SER A 124 0.34 -0.05 -11.47
CA SER A 124 0.55 1.17 -12.28
C SER A 124 1.33 2.29 -11.58
N GLY A 125 1.35 2.28 -10.24
CA GLY A 125 1.85 3.39 -9.45
C GLY A 125 1.04 4.69 -9.54
N VAL A 126 -0.18 4.66 -10.07
CA VAL A 126 -1.03 5.84 -10.35
C VAL A 126 -1.27 6.74 -9.12
N LEU A 127 -1.24 6.18 -7.90
CA LEU A 127 -1.38 6.94 -6.65
C LEU A 127 -0.10 7.70 -6.25
N GLY A 128 0.96 7.58 -7.05
CA GLY A 128 2.27 8.21 -6.82
C GLY A 128 2.98 7.67 -5.59
N GLU A 129 3.79 8.51 -4.94
CA GLU A 129 4.58 8.10 -3.78
C GLU A 129 3.68 8.09 -2.53
N PHE A 130 3.76 7.03 -1.73
CA PHE A 130 2.97 6.95 -0.50
C PHE A 130 3.37 8.05 0.50
N ARG A 131 2.37 8.68 1.11
CA ARG A 131 2.54 9.60 2.24
C ARG A 131 1.55 9.25 3.33
N ALA A 132 2.02 9.03 4.55
CA ALA A 132 1.12 8.74 5.68
C ALA A 132 0.10 9.87 5.91
N SER A 133 0.49 11.12 5.62
CA SER A 133 -0.36 12.32 5.69
C SER A 133 -1.53 12.35 4.69
N ASP A 134 -1.56 11.46 3.70
CA ASP A 134 -2.71 11.33 2.80
C ASP A 134 -3.89 10.61 3.49
N GLY A 135 -3.62 9.90 4.59
CA GLY A 135 -4.64 9.36 5.49
C GLY A 135 -5.12 10.41 6.51
N ARG A 136 -6.16 10.05 7.26
CA ARG A 136 -6.67 10.88 8.36
C ARG A 136 -5.70 10.82 9.54
N ASP A 137 -5.04 11.93 9.84
CA ASP A 137 -4.29 12.08 11.09
C ASP A 137 -5.26 12.00 12.28
N THR A 138 -5.05 11.00 13.16
CA THR A 138 -5.91 10.78 14.32
C THR A 138 -5.62 11.72 15.49
N ALA A 139 -4.56 12.54 15.40
CA ALA A 139 -4.00 13.32 16.49
C ALA A 139 -3.55 12.50 17.72
N THR A 140 -3.40 11.19 17.55
CA THR A 140 -2.95 10.27 18.60
C THR A 140 -1.61 9.64 18.27
N PHE A 141 -0.95 9.14 19.31
CA PHE A 141 0.31 8.42 19.22
C PHE A 141 0.14 7.02 19.79
N ASP A 142 0.90 6.07 19.25
CA ASP A 142 0.96 4.74 19.84
C ASP A 142 1.89 4.70 21.06
N ASN A 143 2.03 3.52 21.67
CA ASN A 143 2.87 3.33 22.86
C ASN A 143 4.38 3.57 22.61
N ALA A 144 4.81 3.59 21.34
CA ALA A 144 6.18 3.91 20.96
C ALA A 144 6.36 5.39 20.56
N GLY A 145 5.32 6.22 20.71
CA GLY A 145 5.35 7.64 20.37
C GLY A 145 5.25 7.91 18.86
N ARG A 146 4.80 6.95 18.05
CA ARG A 146 4.62 7.11 16.60
C ARG A 146 3.27 7.74 16.29
N ARG A 147 3.22 8.63 15.30
CA ARG A 147 1.99 9.33 14.89
C ARG A 147 1.07 8.37 14.13
N ILE A 148 -0.21 8.30 14.52
CA ILE A 148 -1.17 7.37 13.91
C ILE A 148 -1.97 8.04 12.78
N TYR A 149 -1.86 7.49 11.57
CA TYR A 149 -2.61 7.89 10.38
C TYR A 149 -3.57 6.78 9.97
N GLU A 150 -4.84 7.12 9.77
CA GLU A 150 -5.90 6.16 9.42
C GLU A 150 -6.29 6.24 7.94
N PHE A 151 -6.24 5.09 7.26
CA PHE A 151 -6.61 4.93 5.86
C PHE A 151 -7.89 4.11 5.75
N ASP A 152 -9.01 4.77 5.48
CA ASP A 152 -10.30 4.10 5.24
C ASP A 152 -10.40 3.60 3.81
N VAL A 153 -10.21 2.29 3.60
CA VAL A 153 -10.16 1.71 2.25
C VAL A 153 -11.52 1.58 1.56
N ASP A 154 -12.61 1.94 2.25
CA ASP A 154 -13.94 2.05 1.65
C ASP A 154 -14.18 3.43 1.03
N ALA A 155 -13.44 4.46 1.46
CA ALA A 155 -13.68 5.86 1.07
C ALA A 155 -12.38 6.70 1.03
N LEU A 156 -11.23 6.11 0.72
CA LEU A 156 -9.96 6.83 0.66
C LEU A 156 -9.95 7.75 -0.56
N THR A 157 -9.58 9.01 -0.37
CA THR A 157 -9.28 9.93 -1.49
C THR A 157 -7.84 10.37 -1.39
N VAL A 158 -7.01 9.96 -2.35
CA VAL A 158 -5.61 10.41 -2.45
C VAL A 158 -5.60 11.77 -3.16
N PRO A 159 -4.96 12.81 -2.59
CA PRO A 159 -5.00 14.15 -3.15
C PRO A 159 -4.21 14.24 -4.46
N ALA A 160 -4.61 15.18 -5.33
CA ALA A 160 -3.94 15.48 -6.60
C ALA A 160 -2.42 15.69 -6.48
N SER A 161 -1.97 16.25 -5.37
CA SER A 161 -0.56 16.51 -5.10
C SER A 161 0.28 15.25 -4.85
N SER A 162 -0.37 14.11 -4.60
CA SER A 162 0.29 12.83 -4.35
C SER A 162 0.16 11.89 -5.54
N THR A 163 -0.86 12.03 -6.39
CA THR A 163 -1.13 11.14 -7.53
C THR A 163 -0.25 11.47 -8.74
N LEU A 164 -0.01 10.48 -9.61
CA LEU A 164 0.71 10.69 -10.87
C LEU A 164 -0.11 11.45 -11.91
N THR A 165 -1.44 11.44 -11.77
CA THR A 165 -2.36 12.10 -12.70
C THR A 165 -2.50 13.60 -12.45
N GLY A 166 -2.04 14.09 -11.29
CA GLY A 166 -2.29 15.47 -10.85
C GLY A 166 -3.76 15.75 -10.52
N ALA A 167 -4.59 14.70 -10.38
CA ALA A 167 -6.00 14.77 -10.02
C ALA A 167 -6.28 13.88 -8.79
N PRO A 168 -7.21 14.24 -7.90
CA PRO A 168 -7.53 13.39 -6.76
C PRO A 168 -8.14 12.07 -7.22
N ILE A 169 -7.75 10.96 -6.59
CA ILE A 169 -8.24 9.62 -6.93
C ILE A 169 -8.94 9.03 -5.71
N MET A 170 -10.22 8.68 -5.88
CA MET A 170 -10.98 7.93 -4.87
C MET A 170 -10.72 6.43 -5.05
N VAL A 171 -10.24 5.79 -3.99
CA VAL A 171 -10.04 4.35 -3.89
C VAL A 171 -11.09 3.78 -2.94
N ASN A 172 -11.96 2.92 -3.47
CA ASN A 172 -12.98 2.23 -2.71
C ASN A 172 -12.88 0.71 -2.84
N SER A 173 -11.88 0.17 -3.54
CA SER A 173 -11.78 -1.27 -3.84
C SER A 173 -10.94 -2.05 -2.83
N GLY A 174 -10.20 -1.37 -1.95
CA GLY A 174 -9.13 -1.96 -1.16
C GLY A 174 -7.79 -2.12 -1.92
N VAL A 175 -7.76 -1.84 -3.22
CA VAL A 175 -6.57 -1.94 -4.06
C VAL A 175 -5.90 -0.57 -4.19
N LEU A 176 -4.67 -0.45 -3.71
CA LEU A 176 -3.89 0.77 -3.68
C LEU A 176 -2.65 0.58 -4.57
N GLU A 177 -2.50 1.39 -5.62
CA GLU A 177 -1.41 1.27 -6.60
C GLU A 177 -0.42 2.44 -6.49
N TYR A 178 0.64 2.28 -5.69
CA TYR A 178 1.65 3.32 -5.43
C TYR A 178 2.93 3.14 -6.25
N ALA A 179 3.61 4.23 -6.57
CA ALA A 179 4.90 4.22 -7.23
C ALA A 179 6.01 3.72 -6.29
N ASN A 180 5.97 4.12 -5.01
CA ASN A 180 6.72 3.53 -3.90
C ASN A 180 5.85 3.52 -2.63
N PHE A 181 6.20 2.69 -1.66
CA PHE A 181 5.50 2.66 -0.38
C PHE A 181 6.50 2.67 0.76
N ARG A 182 6.59 3.80 1.47
CA ARG A 182 7.47 3.94 2.63
C ARG A 182 6.71 4.41 3.86
N VAL A 183 6.77 3.63 4.93
CA VAL A 183 6.29 4.02 6.26
C VAL A 183 7.50 4.30 7.13
N ALA A 184 7.71 5.56 7.51
CA ALA A 184 8.84 5.96 8.32
C ALA A 184 8.75 5.41 9.76
N ALA A 185 9.88 5.32 10.45
CA ALA A 185 9.95 4.78 11.82
C ALA A 185 9.09 5.56 12.84
N THR A 186 8.78 6.82 12.56
CA THR A 186 7.94 7.70 13.38
C THR A 186 6.44 7.60 13.06
N GLU A 187 6.05 6.73 12.13
CA GLU A 187 4.68 6.64 11.61
C GLU A 187 4.05 5.28 11.95
N HIS A 188 2.74 5.33 12.24
CA HIS A 188 1.88 4.17 12.40
C HIS A 188 0.70 4.33 11.44
N VAL A 189 0.74 3.59 10.33
CA VAL A 189 -0.32 3.56 9.32
C VAL A 189 -1.31 2.48 9.71
N ARG A 190 -2.54 2.89 10.02
CA ARG A 190 -3.66 2.00 10.35
C ARG A 190 -4.65 1.97 9.20
N PHE A 191 -4.87 0.81 8.60
CA PHE A 191 -5.97 0.63 7.67
C PHE A 191 -7.29 0.40 8.44
N VAL A 192 -8.39 0.89 7.90
CA VAL A 192 -9.76 0.61 8.36
C VAL A 192 -10.68 0.45 7.15
N GLY A 193 -11.92 0.01 7.38
CA GLY A 193 -12.90 -0.27 6.34
C GLY A 193 -13.30 -1.74 6.34
N SER A 194 -14.08 -2.14 5.34
CA SER A 194 -14.65 -3.49 5.21
C SER A 194 -13.86 -4.41 4.27
N LYS A 195 -13.06 -3.85 3.37
CA LYS A 195 -12.35 -4.59 2.31
C LYS A 195 -10.92 -4.97 2.72
N PRO A 196 -10.44 -6.17 2.33
CA PRO A 196 -9.02 -6.50 2.43
C PRO A 196 -8.15 -5.47 1.70
N VAL A 197 -6.92 -5.28 2.19
CA VAL A 197 -5.97 -4.32 1.61
C VAL A 197 -5.08 -5.04 0.60
N VAL A 198 -4.96 -4.50 -0.60
CA VAL A 198 -4.01 -4.96 -1.63
C VAL A 198 -3.14 -3.79 -2.04
N LEU A 199 -1.91 -3.75 -1.55
CA LEU A 199 -0.89 -2.79 -1.99
C LEU A 199 -0.18 -3.36 -3.21
N ARG A 200 -0.32 -2.69 -4.36
CA ARG A 200 0.51 -2.90 -5.54
C ARG A 200 1.47 -1.74 -5.64
N VAL A 201 2.76 -2.03 -5.58
CA VAL A 201 3.79 -1.01 -5.51
C VAL A 201 4.75 -1.21 -6.65
N ALA A 202 4.85 -0.23 -7.53
CA ALA A 202 5.68 -0.36 -8.72
C ALA A 202 7.11 -0.60 -8.27
N GLY A 203 7.70 0.36 -7.56
CA GLY A 203 9.03 0.28 -6.97
C GLY A 203 9.06 -0.46 -5.64
N THR A 204 9.77 0.13 -4.67
CA THR A 204 10.11 -0.53 -3.41
C THR A 204 9.05 -0.33 -2.32
N VAL A 205 8.97 -1.33 -1.44
CA VAL A 205 8.21 -1.26 -0.19
C VAL A 205 9.16 -1.28 0.98
N ARG A 206 9.05 -0.27 1.84
CA ARG A 206 9.85 -0.15 3.06
C ARG A 206 8.98 0.23 4.24
N VAL A 207 8.88 -0.68 5.21
CA VAL A 207 8.15 -0.44 6.46
C VAL A 207 9.17 -0.32 7.59
N ASP A 208 9.57 0.91 7.90
CA ASP A 208 10.42 1.23 9.07
C ASP A 208 9.54 1.45 10.33
N GLY A 209 8.28 1.89 10.15
CA GLY A 209 7.29 2.13 11.20
C GLY A 209 6.32 0.97 11.42
N VAL A 210 5.02 1.25 11.51
CA VAL A 210 3.98 0.20 11.62
C VAL A 210 2.97 0.31 10.49
N VAL A 211 2.67 -0.83 9.88
CA VAL A 211 1.46 -1.03 9.10
C VAL A 211 0.53 -1.96 9.88
N ASP A 212 -0.68 -1.50 10.16
CA ASP A 212 -1.59 -2.13 11.10
C ASP A 212 -2.98 -2.33 10.52
N LEU A 213 -3.45 -3.58 10.56
CA LEU A 213 -4.81 -4.00 10.22
C LEU A 213 -5.59 -4.40 11.47
N TYR A 214 -5.09 -4.04 12.66
CA TYR A 214 -5.73 -4.36 13.91
C TYR A 214 -7.12 -3.72 14.02
N VAL A 215 -8.10 -4.58 14.28
CA VAL A 215 -9.52 -4.22 14.26
C VAL A 215 -9.96 -3.47 15.53
N GLY A 216 -9.10 -3.38 16.54
CA GLY A 216 -9.26 -2.57 17.77
C GLY A 216 -9.46 -3.39 19.04
N GLU A 217 -9.71 -2.67 20.15
CA GLU A 217 -10.08 -3.22 21.46
C GLU A 217 -11.55 -2.87 21.77
N PHE A 218 -12.17 -3.62 22.68
CA PHE A 218 -13.54 -3.37 23.18
C PHE A 218 -13.75 -2.03 23.90
N SER A 219 -12.71 -1.21 24.10
CA SER A 219 -12.73 -0.01 24.96
C SER A 219 -13.74 1.07 24.57
N LYS A 220 -14.34 1.00 23.37
CA LYS A 220 -15.38 1.94 22.89
C LYS A 220 -16.74 1.29 22.62
N GLN A 221 -16.87 -0.01 22.81
CA GLN A 221 -18.09 -0.76 22.50
C GLN A 221 -18.75 -1.26 23.80
N LYS A 222 -20.08 -1.36 23.80
CA LYS A 222 -20.77 -2.05 24.90
C LYS A 222 -20.23 -3.48 24.95
N VAL A 223 -19.81 -3.92 26.12
CA VAL A 223 -19.21 -5.25 26.30
C VAL A 223 -20.13 -6.37 25.82
N THR A 224 -21.45 -6.15 25.78
CA THR A 224 -22.47 -7.10 25.31
C THR A 224 -22.56 -7.22 23.78
N ASP A 225 -22.13 -6.19 23.04
CA ASP A 225 -22.32 -6.11 21.60
C ASP A 225 -21.18 -6.85 20.87
N PRO A 226 -21.46 -7.58 19.78
CA PRO A 226 -20.43 -8.24 18.99
C PRO A 226 -19.51 -7.22 18.32
N MET A 227 -18.20 -7.41 18.40
CA MET A 227 -17.27 -6.52 17.71
C MET A 227 -17.46 -6.61 16.18
N PRO A 228 -17.56 -5.47 15.46
CA PRO A 228 -17.85 -5.48 14.04
C PRO A 228 -16.70 -6.03 13.19
N SER A 229 -17.03 -6.62 12.04
CA SER A 229 -16.07 -7.05 11.01
C SER A 229 -15.29 -5.86 10.45
N ARG A 230 -14.00 -6.04 10.13
CA ARG A 230 -13.15 -5.02 9.49
C ARG A 230 -12.10 -5.67 8.60
N LEU A 231 -11.81 -5.03 7.46
CA LEU A 231 -10.73 -5.38 6.53
C LEU A 231 -10.74 -6.87 6.10
N GLY A 232 -11.93 -7.41 5.83
CA GLY A 232 -12.14 -8.83 5.56
C GLY A 232 -12.16 -9.74 6.79
N GLY A 233 -11.84 -9.28 8.00
CA GLY A 233 -11.99 -10.06 9.23
C GLY A 233 -13.46 -10.20 9.65
N ALA A 234 -13.82 -11.36 10.20
CA ALA A 234 -15.18 -11.66 10.62
C ALA A 234 -15.57 -10.96 11.93
N ARG A 235 -16.87 -10.70 12.10
CA ARG A 235 -17.42 -10.12 13.33
C ARG A 235 -17.34 -11.12 14.50
N GLY A 236 -17.33 -10.62 15.73
CA GLY A 236 -17.53 -11.45 16.91
C GLY A 236 -18.97 -11.91 17.11
N GLY A 237 -19.17 -12.82 18.07
CA GLY A 237 -20.48 -13.34 18.47
C GLY A 237 -21.19 -12.41 19.45
N SER A 238 -22.53 -12.40 19.45
CA SER A 238 -23.31 -11.56 20.37
C SER A 238 -23.28 -12.12 21.79
N GLY A 239 -23.30 -11.26 22.80
CA GLY A 239 -23.61 -11.68 24.17
C GLY A 239 -25.05 -12.19 24.30
N GLY A 240 -25.28 -13.08 25.25
CA GLY A 240 -26.60 -13.57 25.61
C GLY A 240 -27.39 -12.50 26.35
N GLU A 241 -28.67 -12.39 26.05
CA GLU A 241 -29.55 -11.40 26.64
C GLU A 241 -30.18 -11.88 27.95
N ILE A 242 -30.66 -10.93 28.75
CA ILE A 242 -31.37 -11.27 29.99
C ILE A 242 -32.71 -11.97 29.66
N PRO A 243 -33.12 -13.03 30.39
CA PRO A 243 -34.28 -13.85 30.02
C PRO A 243 -35.61 -13.10 29.90
N THR A 244 -35.77 -11.96 30.58
CA THR A 244 -37.00 -11.16 30.56
C THR A 244 -37.25 -10.43 29.23
N LYS A 245 -36.26 -10.37 28.34
CA LYS A 245 -36.36 -9.65 27.06
C LYS A 245 -36.91 -10.49 25.90
N ASN A 246 -37.21 -11.78 26.10
CA ASN A 246 -37.58 -12.72 25.01
C ASN A 246 -36.55 -12.75 23.85
N LEU A 247 -35.26 -12.58 24.18
CA LEU A 247 -34.15 -12.64 23.24
C LEU A 247 -33.27 -13.89 23.51
N PRO A 248 -32.39 -14.29 22.58
CA PRO A 248 -31.48 -15.41 22.80
C PRO A 248 -30.63 -15.21 24.07
N ILE A 249 -30.75 -16.14 25.01
CA ILE A 249 -30.04 -16.10 26.30
C ILE A 249 -28.64 -16.73 26.23
N ALA A 250 -28.39 -17.55 25.20
CA ALA A 250 -27.06 -18.09 24.91
C ALA A 250 -26.23 -17.06 24.12
N GLY A 251 -24.91 -17.14 24.25
CA GLY A 251 -24.01 -16.37 23.40
C GLY A 251 -24.13 -16.83 21.95
N GLY A 252 -23.98 -15.89 21.02
CA GLY A 252 -23.91 -16.18 19.59
C GLY A 252 -22.50 -16.66 19.20
N ASP A 253 -22.44 -17.52 18.18
CA ASP A 253 -21.18 -17.87 17.53
C ASP A 253 -20.56 -16.65 16.86
N GLY A 254 -19.22 -16.60 16.87
CA GLY A 254 -18.45 -15.66 16.06
C GLY A 254 -18.64 -15.91 14.56
N GLY A 255 -18.37 -14.89 13.75
CA GLY A 255 -18.36 -15.04 12.32
C GLY A 255 -17.21 -15.94 11.86
N ASP A 256 -17.49 -16.80 10.90
CA ASP A 256 -16.50 -17.64 10.22
C ASP A 256 -15.53 -16.80 9.38
N VAL A 257 -14.36 -17.37 9.09
CA VAL A 257 -13.37 -16.84 8.13
C VAL A 257 -14.07 -16.35 6.87
N ILE A 258 -13.82 -15.10 6.51
CA ILE A 258 -14.34 -14.52 5.27
C ILE A 258 -13.37 -14.83 4.15
N VAL A 259 -13.86 -15.51 3.13
CA VAL A 259 -13.12 -15.82 1.91
C VAL A 259 -13.69 -15.03 0.73
N PRO A 260 -12.89 -14.72 -0.30
CA PRO A 260 -13.41 -14.14 -1.53
C PRO A 260 -14.53 -14.97 -2.15
N ARG A 261 -15.46 -14.33 -2.85
CA ARG A 261 -16.54 -15.05 -3.55
C ARG A 261 -15.92 -16.00 -4.59
N GLY A 262 -16.37 -17.25 -4.58
CA GLY A 262 -15.85 -18.28 -5.49
C GLY A 262 -14.58 -18.98 -5.00
N HIS A 263 -14.10 -18.66 -3.78
CA HIS A 263 -12.96 -19.33 -3.19
C HIS A 263 -13.23 -20.86 -3.10
N PRO A 264 -12.30 -21.72 -3.54
CA PRO A 264 -12.49 -23.17 -3.63
C PRO A 264 -12.70 -23.84 -2.28
N ARG A 265 -12.42 -23.12 -1.19
CA ARG A 265 -12.60 -23.58 0.19
C ARG A 265 -13.69 -22.86 0.97
N ALA A 266 -14.62 -22.19 0.28
CA ALA A 266 -15.68 -21.43 0.96
C ALA A 266 -16.53 -22.29 1.91
N VAL A 267 -16.74 -23.58 1.58
CA VAL A 267 -17.50 -24.49 2.45
C VAL A 267 -16.75 -24.81 3.74
N GLN A 268 -15.42 -24.86 3.69
CA GLN A 268 -14.55 -25.13 4.84
C GLN A 268 -14.38 -23.93 5.78
N ALA A 269 -14.89 -22.75 5.42
CA ALA A 269 -14.97 -21.63 6.35
C ALA A 269 -15.98 -21.88 7.48
N VAL A 270 -16.99 -22.71 7.23
CA VAL A 270 -18.05 -23.00 8.20
C VAL A 270 -17.48 -23.60 9.49
N GLY A 271 -17.81 -22.99 10.63
CA GLY A 271 -17.41 -23.45 11.96
C GLY A 271 -16.05 -22.95 12.46
N THR A 272 -15.37 -22.09 11.68
CA THR A 272 -14.11 -21.45 12.08
C THR A 272 -14.31 -20.34 13.11
N GLY A 273 -15.52 -19.77 13.19
CA GLY A 273 -15.95 -18.87 14.24
C GLY A 273 -15.93 -19.53 15.61
N GLY A 274 -15.51 -18.79 16.63
CA GLY A 274 -15.52 -19.24 18.02
C GLY A 274 -16.95 -19.50 18.49
N LYS A 275 -17.17 -20.58 19.25
CA LYS A 275 -18.52 -20.95 19.69
C LYS A 275 -19.04 -20.05 20.79
N GLY A 276 -20.31 -19.71 20.71
CA GLY A 276 -21.02 -19.03 21.79
C GLY A 276 -21.19 -19.95 22.99
N SER A 277 -21.06 -19.42 24.21
CA SER A 277 -21.33 -20.23 25.40
C SER A 277 -22.85 -20.38 25.62
N SER A 278 -23.26 -21.48 26.22
CA SER A 278 -24.65 -21.62 26.70
C SER A 278 -24.94 -20.61 27.82
N ALA A 279 -26.22 -20.24 27.97
CA ALA A 279 -26.71 -19.62 29.19
C ALA A 279 -26.53 -20.58 30.37
N PHE A 280 -26.43 -20.03 31.59
CA PHE A 280 -26.37 -20.87 32.78
C PHE A 280 -27.20 -20.32 33.94
N PRO A 281 -28.27 -21.03 34.36
CA PRO A 281 -28.78 -22.30 33.82
C PRO A 281 -29.28 -22.18 32.36
N VAL A 282 -29.20 -23.28 31.61
CA VAL A 282 -29.48 -23.33 30.15
C VAL A 282 -30.89 -22.88 29.80
N THR A 283 -31.85 -23.09 30.70
CA THR A 283 -33.25 -22.72 30.51
C THR A 283 -33.50 -21.22 30.64
N GLY A 284 -32.60 -20.47 31.28
CA GLY A 284 -32.80 -19.06 31.64
C GLY A 284 -33.96 -18.83 32.63
N LYS A 285 -34.43 -19.89 33.32
CA LYS A 285 -35.57 -19.79 34.25
C LYS A 285 -35.08 -19.70 35.69
N ASN A 286 -35.75 -18.84 36.47
CA ASN A 286 -35.50 -18.65 37.90
C ASN A 286 -35.65 -19.95 38.73
N VAL A 287 -36.49 -20.89 38.30
CA VAL A 287 -36.71 -22.18 38.99
C VAL A 287 -35.53 -23.12 38.90
N ASP A 288 -34.68 -22.95 37.88
CA ASP A 288 -33.50 -23.79 37.64
C ASP A 288 -32.24 -23.18 38.26
N VAL A 289 -32.39 -22.06 38.97
CA VAL A 289 -31.30 -21.39 39.66
C VAL A 289 -30.96 -22.13 40.94
N VAL A 290 -29.70 -22.53 41.07
CA VAL A 290 -29.18 -23.26 42.22
C VAL A 290 -28.72 -22.26 43.28
N TRP A 291 -29.36 -22.34 44.45
CA TRP A 291 -29.06 -21.53 45.61
C TRP A 291 -28.05 -22.24 46.52
N ILE A 292 -27.10 -21.47 47.02
CA ILE A 292 -26.23 -21.94 48.09
C ILE A 292 -26.96 -21.71 49.40
N MET A 293 -27.13 -22.81 50.13
CA MET A 293 -27.70 -22.78 51.46
C MET A 293 -26.58 -22.69 52.49
N LEU A 294 -26.64 -21.68 53.36
CA LEU A 294 -25.83 -21.62 54.57
C LEU A 294 -26.77 -21.54 55.76
N GLN A 295 -26.63 -22.50 56.69
CA GLN A 295 -27.49 -22.64 57.87
C GLN A 295 -29.00 -22.70 57.56
N GLY A 296 -29.38 -23.24 56.40
CA GLY A 296 -30.78 -23.41 55.97
C GLY A 296 -31.41 -22.18 55.29
N PHE A 297 -30.63 -21.13 55.01
CA PHE A 297 -31.08 -19.96 54.25
C PHE A 297 -30.47 -19.95 52.85
N ASP A 298 -31.28 -19.62 51.85
CA ASP A 298 -30.83 -19.31 50.48
C ASP A 298 -30.06 -17.98 50.51
N ILE A 299 -28.73 -18.04 50.37
CA ILE A 299 -27.88 -16.85 50.57
C ILE A 299 -27.46 -16.22 49.25
N PHE A 300 -27.05 -17.04 48.27
CA PHE A 300 -26.40 -16.52 47.07
C PHE A 300 -26.42 -17.52 45.91
N VAL A 301 -26.36 -17.01 44.69
CA VAL A 301 -26.23 -17.79 43.44
C VAL A 301 -24.82 -17.63 42.87
N ARG A 302 -24.12 -18.75 42.65
CA ARG A 302 -22.79 -18.78 42.01
C ARG A 302 -22.83 -19.22 40.54
N GLN A 303 -24.03 -19.46 39.99
CA GLN A 303 -24.17 -19.94 38.62
C GLN A 303 -23.70 -18.91 37.60
N MET A 304 -22.62 -19.26 36.89
CA MET A 304 -22.02 -18.42 35.84
C MET A 304 -21.97 -19.16 34.52
N SER A 305 -22.11 -18.43 33.42
CA SER A 305 -21.83 -18.98 32.09
C SER A 305 -20.32 -19.17 31.90
N ALA A 306 -19.92 -20.10 31.03
CA ALA A 306 -18.55 -20.13 30.52
C ALA A 306 -18.24 -18.88 29.67
N GLY A 307 -16.96 -18.63 29.44
CA GLY A 307 -16.52 -17.70 28.40
C GLY A 307 -16.87 -18.20 26.99
N GLY A 308 -16.89 -17.30 26.00
CA GLY A 308 -17.06 -17.67 24.60
C GLY A 308 -15.78 -18.29 24.04
N GLY A 309 -15.88 -19.19 23.06
CA GLY A 309 -14.71 -19.81 22.42
C GLY A 309 -13.97 -18.83 21.50
N GLY A 310 -12.65 -19.02 21.33
CA GLY A 310 -11.85 -18.24 20.40
C GLY A 310 -12.09 -18.64 18.93
N GLY A 311 -12.04 -17.67 18.02
CA GLY A 311 -12.06 -17.93 16.58
C GLY A 311 -10.75 -18.53 16.10
N SER A 312 -10.75 -19.24 14.97
CA SER A 312 -9.55 -19.87 14.41
C SER A 312 -9.42 -19.64 12.91
N LEU A 313 -8.18 -19.41 12.43
CA LEU A 313 -7.87 -19.35 11.00
C LEU A 313 -6.90 -20.46 10.62
N PHE A 314 -5.71 -20.49 11.22
CA PHE A 314 -4.63 -21.37 10.77
C PHE A 314 -4.02 -22.18 11.93
N ASP A 315 -3.72 -23.45 11.66
CA ASP A 315 -3.00 -24.31 12.60
C ASP A 315 -1.49 -24.08 12.50
N ALA A 316 -1.00 -23.14 13.32
CA ALA A 316 0.42 -22.90 13.52
C ALA A 316 1.01 -23.72 14.69
N GLY A 317 0.32 -24.78 15.13
CA GLY A 317 0.69 -25.60 16.27
C GLY A 317 0.05 -25.15 17.59
N ALA A 318 0.17 -26.00 18.62
CA ALA A 318 -0.60 -25.89 19.88
C ALA A 318 -0.49 -24.52 20.59
N THR A 319 0.68 -23.87 20.56
CA THR A 319 0.88 -22.54 21.19
C THR A 319 0.01 -21.44 20.56
N TYR A 320 -0.33 -21.62 19.28
CA TYR A 320 -1.09 -20.68 18.47
C TYR A 320 -2.51 -21.18 18.18
N ALA A 321 -2.91 -22.28 18.80
CA ALA A 321 -4.25 -22.82 18.72
C ALA A 321 -5.27 -21.87 19.35
N ALA A 322 -6.46 -21.82 18.75
CA ALA A 322 -7.61 -21.25 19.42
C ALA A 322 -7.97 -22.11 20.65
N THR A 323 -8.44 -21.48 21.73
CA THR A 323 -8.88 -22.19 22.93
C THR A 323 -10.36 -22.00 23.18
N GLY A 324 -10.95 -22.95 23.91
CA GLY A 324 -12.28 -22.79 24.47
C GLY A 324 -12.33 -21.72 25.56
N GLY A 325 -13.53 -21.22 25.84
CA GLY A 325 -13.80 -20.42 27.03
C GLY A 325 -14.25 -21.30 28.20
N ASP A 326 -13.92 -20.92 29.42
CA ASP A 326 -14.17 -21.75 30.61
C ASP A 326 -14.48 -20.92 31.87
N VAL A 327 -14.82 -21.63 32.93
CA VAL A 327 -14.91 -21.09 34.29
C VAL A 327 -13.91 -21.81 35.19
N VAL A 328 -12.99 -21.06 35.78
CA VAL A 328 -11.93 -21.56 36.66
C VAL A 328 -12.26 -21.23 38.11
N LYS A 329 -12.15 -22.25 38.96
CA LYS A 329 -12.40 -22.17 40.41
C LYS A 329 -11.10 -21.83 41.12
N THR A 330 -11.00 -20.65 41.71
CA THR A 330 -9.71 -20.12 42.23
C THR A 330 -9.44 -20.49 43.69
N ALA A 331 -10.47 -20.63 44.54
CA ALA A 331 -10.41 -21.36 45.81
C ALA A 331 -11.81 -21.72 46.31
N ALA A 332 -11.94 -22.82 47.08
CA ALA A 332 -13.17 -23.07 47.82
C ALA A 332 -13.23 -22.13 49.02
N ILE A 333 -14.29 -21.32 49.11
CA ILE A 333 -14.55 -20.51 50.30
C ILE A 333 -14.98 -21.47 51.42
N PRO A 334 -14.24 -21.56 52.55
CA PRO A 334 -14.51 -22.57 53.58
C PRO A 334 -15.93 -22.58 54.12
N ILE A 335 -16.60 -21.42 54.10
CA ILE A 335 -17.95 -21.23 54.63
C ILE A 335 -19.04 -21.78 53.69
N LEU A 336 -18.81 -21.79 52.37
CA LEU A 336 -19.84 -22.09 51.37
C LEU A 336 -19.73 -23.51 50.79
N GLY A 337 -18.78 -24.31 51.28
CA GLY A 337 -18.53 -25.65 50.76
C GLY A 337 -17.91 -25.68 49.34
N PRO A 338 -17.57 -26.87 48.84
CA PRO A 338 -16.94 -27.04 47.54
C PRO A 338 -17.90 -26.70 46.40
N TYR A 339 -17.34 -26.25 45.27
CA TYR A 339 -18.08 -26.03 44.04
C TYR A 339 -18.60 -27.34 43.43
N THR A 340 -19.86 -27.37 43.03
CA THR A 340 -20.51 -28.51 42.36
C THR A 340 -20.53 -28.34 40.83
N ALA A 341 -20.83 -29.40 40.10
CA ALA A 341 -21.01 -29.35 38.64
C ALA A 341 -22.30 -28.62 38.22
N ALA A 342 -23.26 -28.43 39.13
CA ALA A 342 -24.51 -27.71 38.85
C ALA A 342 -24.33 -26.18 38.86
N GLU A 343 -23.15 -25.69 39.28
CA GLU A 343 -22.84 -24.28 39.41
C GLU A 343 -22.11 -23.70 38.18
N PHE A 344 -21.53 -24.55 37.33
CA PHE A 344 -20.82 -24.09 36.13
C PHE A 344 -21.07 -25.02 34.94
N PRO A 345 -21.22 -24.47 33.73
CA PRO A 345 -21.36 -25.27 32.53
C PRO A 345 -20.02 -25.92 32.13
N PRO A 346 -20.04 -26.89 31.21
CA PRO A 346 -18.84 -27.32 30.50
C PRO A 346 -18.16 -26.16 29.76
N PRO A 347 -16.84 -26.26 29.48
CA PRO A 347 -16.15 -25.30 28.63
C PRO A 347 -16.77 -25.20 27.23
N THR A 348 -16.75 -23.99 26.67
CA THR A 348 -17.16 -23.71 25.29
C THR A 348 -16.06 -24.14 24.32
N LEU A 349 -16.42 -24.67 23.16
CA LEU A 349 -15.43 -25.11 22.15
C LEU A 349 -14.82 -23.92 21.38
N PRO A 350 -13.53 -23.99 20.97
CA PRO A 350 -12.99 -23.06 19.97
C PRO A 350 -13.60 -23.31 18.59
N GLY A 351 -13.37 -22.37 17.66
CA GLY A 351 -13.62 -22.58 16.24
C GLY A 351 -12.64 -23.59 15.63
N SER A 352 -13.05 -24.26 14.55
CA SER A 352 -12.19 -25.17 13.79
C SER A 352 -11.18 -24.42 12.91
N TYR A 353 -10.04 -25.02 12.59
CA TYR A 353 -9.09 -24.41 11.65
C TYR A 353 -9.61 -24.38 10.21
N PHE A 354 -9.30 -23.30 9.50
CA PHE A 354 -9.49 -23.24 8.05
C PHE A 354 -8.29 -23.90 7.34
N PRO A 355 -8.52 -24.78 6.35
CA PRO A 355 -7.43 -25.42 5.61
C PRO A 355 -6.83 -24.44 4.59
N VAL A 356 -5.93 -23.56 5.05
CA VAL A 356 -5.21 -22.61 4.18
C VAL A 356 -4.34 -23.34 3.14
N LEU A 357 -3.87 -24.56 3.47
CA LEU A 357 -3.02 -25.39 2.61
C LEU A 357 -3.73 -26.69 2.19
N PRO A 358 -3.33 -27.33 1.08
CA PRO A 358 -2.26 -26.93 0.14
C PRO A 358 -2.58 -25.66 -0.66
N GLU A 359 -1.67 -25.17 -1.47
CA GLU A 359 -1.98 -24.08 -2.39
C GLU A 359 -2.89 -24.55 -3.54
N VAL A 360 -3.72 -23.66 -4.09
CA VAL A 360 -4.56 -23.97 -5.26
C VAL A 360 -3.82 -23.52 -6.51
N ALA A 361 -3.25 -24.47 -7.25
CA ALA A 361 -2.35 -24.18 -8.37
C ALA A 361 -2.96 -23.29 -9.46
N SER A 362 -4.28 -23.34 -9.66
CA SER A 362 -5.00 -22.57 -10.68
C SER A 362 -5.35 -21.12 -10.27
N LEU A 363 -5.11 -20.74 -9.02
CA LEU A 363 -5.45 -19.41 -8.50
C LEU A 363 -4.18 -18.65 -8.14
N ALA A 364 -4.24 -17.32 -8.26
CA ALA A 364 -3.22 -16.46 -7.71
C ALA A 364 -3.14 -16.62 -6.19
N SER A 365 -1.96 -16.40 -5.62
CA SER A 365 -1.71 -16.42 -4.18
C SER A 365 -2.55 -15.37 -3.46
N VAL A 366 -2.77 -14.21 -4.08
CA VAL A 366 -3.69 -13.18 -3.53
C VAL A 366 -5.11 -13.70 -3.38
N ASP A 367 -5.60 -14.53 -4.32
CA ASP A 367 -6.95 -15.09 -4.24
C ASP A 367 -7.03 -16.27 -3.27
N THR A 368 -5.90 -16.91 -2.95
CA THR A 368 -5.83 -18.09 -2.08
C THR A 368 -5.57 -17.71 -0.61
N PHE A 369 -4.74 -16.69 -0.36
CA PHE A 369 -4.20 -16.40 0.96
C PHE A 369 -4.67 -15.07 1.55
N LEU A 370 -5.37 -14.21 0.80
CA LEU A 370 -5.95 -12.98 1.34
C LEU A 370 -7.28 -13.28 2.06
N LEU A 371 -7.17 -13.78 3.28
CA LEU A 371 -8.25 -14.32 4.10
C LEU A 371 -8.29 -13.56 5.43
N GLY A 372 -9.46 -13.04 5.82
CA GLY A 372 -9.61 -12.46 7.14
C GLY A 372 -9.76 -13.51 8.23
N GLY A 373 -9.45 -13.13 9.46
CA GLY A 373 -9.61 -13.99 10.63
C GLY A 373 -11.08 -14.24 10.98
N ALA A 374 -11.34 -15.32 11.71
CA ALA A 374 -12.63 -15.62 12.32
C ALA A 374 -12.84 -14.83 13.63
N GLY A 375 -14.09 -14.52 13.96
CA GLY A 375 -14.45 -13.87 15.22
C GLY A 375 -14.55 -14.85 16.39
N GLY A 376 -14.38 -14.34 17.61
CA GLY A 376 -14.64 -15.09 18.83
C GLY A 376 -16.13 -15.16 19.16
N GLY A 377 -16.57 -16.19 19.89
CA GLY A 377 -17.96 -16.37 20.32
C GLY A 377 -18.32 -15.48 21.50
N GLY A 378 -19.62 -15.16 21.66
CA GLY A 378 -20.12 -14.45 22.84
C GLY A 378 -20.39 -15.39 24.02
N THR A 379 -20.67 -14.83 25.19
CA THR A 379 -21.09 -15.61 26.37
C THR A 379 -22.59 -15.59 26.57
N GLY A 380 -23.11 -16.59 27.26
CA GLY A 380 -24.51 -16.65 27.68
C GLY A 380 -24.79 -15.80 28.92
N THR A 381 -26.07 -15.56 29.17
CA THR A 381 -26.54 -14.94 30.40
C THR A 381 -26.39 -15.88 31.59
N HIS A 382 -26.30 -15.31 32.79
CA HIS A 382 -26.25 -16.06 34.04
C HIS A 382 -26.78 -15.26 35.23
N ALA A 383 -27.09 -15.95 36.34
CA ALA A 383 -27.76 -15.36 37.50
C ALA A 383 -26.85 -15.15 38.73
N ALA A 384 -25.52 -15.27 38.56
CA ALA A 384 -24.57 -15.00 39.64
C ALA A 384 -24.81 -13.61 40.25
N TYR A 385 -24.50 -13.47 41.53
CA TYR A 385 -24.77 -12.27 42.34
C TYR A 385 -26.22 -12.07 42.78
N THR A 386 -27.10 -13.02 42.51
CA THR A 386 -28.43 -13.00 43.12
C THR A 386 -28.32 -13.38 44.60
N ALA A 387 -28.57 -12.42 45.50
CA ALA A 387 -28.52 -12.61 46.96
C ALA A 387 -29.88 -12.90 47.62
N VAL A 388 -31.00 -12.61 46.93
CA VAL A 388 -32.35 -12.79 47.50
C VAL A 388 -33.28 -13.42 46.47
N LYS A 389 -33.96 -14.50 46.86
CA LYS A 389 -34.83 -15.31 45.97
C LYS A 389 -36.01 -14.56 45.38
N SER A 390 -36.45 -13.49 46.04
CA SER A 390 -37.52 -12.63 45.53
C SER A 390 -37.05 -11.67 44.41
N ASN A 391 -35.74 -11.54 44.16
CA ASN A 391 -35.20 -10.59 43.20
C ASN A 391 -34.00 -11.18 42.42
N TYR A 392 -34.30 -11.99 41.42
CA TYR A 392 -33.28 -12.57 40.52
C TYR A 392 -32.59 -11.49 39.69
N VAL A 393 -31.26 -11.44 39.79
CA VAL A 393 -30.43 -10.53 38.99
C VAL A 393 -29.74 -11.34 37.92
N TRP A 394 -30.23 -11.20 36.69
CA TRP A 394 -29.59 -11.79 35.51
C TRP A 394 -28.59 -10.81 34.91
N SER A 395 -27.38 -11.29 34.67
CA SER A 395 -26.34 -10.55 33.96
C SER A 395 -26.31 -10.97 32.50
N PRO A 396 -26.27 -10.03 31.54
CA PRO A 396 -26.07 -10.37 30.15
C PRO A 396 -24.66 -10.93 29.93
N GLY A 397 -24.48 -11.66 28.84
CA GLY A 397 -23.17 -12.09 28.39
C GLY A 397 -22.40 -11.00 27.63
N GLY A 398 -21.08 -11.11 27.59
CA GLY A 398 -20.21 -10.30 26.75
C GLY A 398 -20.19 -10.80 25.30
N GLY A 399 -20.09 -9.87 24.35
CA GLY A 399 -19.82 -10.16 22.96
C GLY A 399 -18.39 -10.65 22.74
N GLY A 400 -18.20 -11.41 21.67
CA GLY A 400 -16.89 -11.87 21.21
C GLY A 400 -16.17 -10.83 20.34
N ALA A 401 -14.85 -10.98 20.25
CA ALA A 401 -13.99 -10.06 19.50
C ALA A 401 -13.95 -10.40 18.00
N ALA A 402 -13.58 -9.42 17.17
CA ALA A 402 -13.48 -9.58 15.72
C ALA A 402 -12.16 -10.25 15.30
N GLY A 403 -12.21 -10.97 14.18
CA GLY A 403 -11.01 -11.54 13.54
C GLY A 403 -10.13 -10.47 12.88
N GLY A 404 -8.85 -10.78 12.72
CA GLY A 404 -7.88 -9.87 12.11
C GLY A 404 -8.13 -9.62 10.62
N GLY A 405 -7.74 -8.45 10.13
CA GLY A 405 -7.84 -8.10 8.71
C GLY A 405 -6.85 -8.84 7.81
N ALA A 406 -6.97 -8.66 6.50
CA ALA A 406 -6.08 -9.28 5.52
C ALA A 406 -5.36 -8.23 4.66
N ILE A 407 -4.06 -8.41 4.42
CA ILE A 407 -3.25 -7.57 3.53
C ILE A 407 -2.40 -8.38 2.56
N ALA A 408 -2.37 -7.96 1.30
CA ALA A 408 -1.37 -8.34 0.33
C ALA A 408 -0.50 -7.14 -0.02
N VAL A 409 0.82 -7.34 -0.03
CA VAL A 409 1.81 -6.36 -0.43
C VAL A 409 2.60 -6.94 -1.59
N ARG A 410 2.47 -6.32 -2.76
CA ARG A 410 3.00 -6.80 -4.03
C ARG A 410 3.90 -5.72 -4.61
N SER A 411 5.16 -6.05 -4.87
CA SER A 411 6.18 -5.07 -5.27
C SER A 411 6.92 -5.54 -6.52
N GLY A 412 7.07 -4.65 -7.50
CA GLY A 412 8.01 -4.85 -8.61
C GLY A 412 9.48 -4.71 -8.16
N GLY A 413 9.71 -3.95 -7.09
CA GLY A 413 11.00 -3.78 -6.43
C GLY A 413 11.26 -4.81 -5.32
N LEU A 414 11.85 -4.34 -4.22
CA LEU A 414 12.08 -5.12 -2.99
C LEU A 414 11.01 -4.81 -1.93
N ILE A 415 10.77 -5.77 -1.03
CA ILE A 415 9.99 -5.56 0.20
C ILE A 415 10.93 -5.68 1.41
N SER A 416 10.97 -4.66 2.24
CA SER A 416 11.70 -4.62 3.51
C SER A 416 10.77 -4.20 4.65
N VAL A 417 10.70 -5.03 5.69
CA VAL A 417 9.96 -4.78 6.92
C VAL A 417 10.94 -4.71 8.09
N ASP A 418 11.42 -3.50 8.40
CA ASP A 418 12.31 -3.23 9.53
C ASP A 418 11.54 -2.85 10.80
N GLY A 419 10.28 -2.41 10.66
CA GLY A 419 9.34 -2.12 11.74
C GLY A 419 8.34 -3.26 11.95
N GLU A 420 7.03 -3.00 11.82
CA GLU A 420 6.01 -4.02 12.08
C GLU A 420 4.90 -4.04 11.03
N LEU A 421 4.50 -5.25 10.63
CA LEU A 421 3.31 -5.51 9.82
C LEU A 421 2.35 -6.40 10.61
N ARG A 422 1.19 -5.84 10.99
CA ARG A 422 0.26 -6.47 11.94
C ARG A 422 -1.09 -6.76 11.30
N ALA A 423 -1.54 -8.01 11.44
CA ALA A 423 -2.89 -8.45 11.10
C ALA A 423 -3.47 -9.33 12.22
N ARG A 424 -3.44 -8.80 13.44
CA ARG A 424 -3.86 -9.52 14.65
C ARG A 424 -5.36 -9.56 14.83
N GLY A 425 -5.85 -10.61 15.47
CA GLY A 425 -7.21 -10.67 15.98
C GLY A 425 -7.40 -9.76 17.18
N ALA A 426 -8.63 -9.27 17.40
CA ALA A 426 -8.95 -8.46 18.56
C ALA A 426 -9.00 -9.31 19.84
N ASP A 427 -8.57 -8.69 20.94
CA ASP A 427 -8.60 -9.30 22.26
C ASP A 427 -10.04 -9.39 22.79
N GLY A 428 -10.34 -10.45 23.53
CA GLY A 428 -11.62 -10.58 24.23
C GLY A 428 -11.77 -9.51 25.32
N PRO A 429 -13.01 -9.12 25.68
CA PRO A 429 -13.21 -8.08 26.67
C PRO A 429 -12.69 -8.54 28.03
N THR A 430 -11.98 -7.65 28.73
CA THR A 430 -11.60 -7.87 30.13
C THR A 430 -12.43 -6.97 31.02
N THR A 431 -13.12 -7.58 31.97
CA THR A 431 -14.02 -6.89 32.90
C THR A 431 -13.63 -7.25 34.33
N SER A 432 -13.62 -6.27 35.23
CA SER A 432 -13.53 -6.51 36.67
C SER A 432 -14.63 -5.75 37.36
N ASN A 433 -15.31 -6.40 38.31
CA ASN A 433 -16.23 -5.78 39.23
C ASN A 433 -15.51 -5.64 40.58
N SER A 434 -14.83 -4.52 40.78
CA SER A 434 -14.47 -4.15 42.15
C SER A 434 -15.76 -3.78 42.89
N ASN A 435 -16.04 -4.46 44.01
CA ASN A 435 -17.12 -4.16 44.98
C ASN A 435 -18.51 -4.77 44.72
N GLY A 436 -18.61 -5.93 44.07
CA GLY A 436 -19.84 -6.75 44.09
C GLY A 436 -21.08 -6.08 43.47
N GLN A 437 -20.90 -5.11 42.58
CA GLN A 437 -21.99 -4.49 41.84
C GLN A 437 -22.36 -5.34 40.62
N PRO A 438 -23.58 -5.87 40.52
CA PRO A 438 -24.08 -6.45 39.27
C PRO A 438 -24.29 -5.36 38.20
N PRO A 439 -24.27 -5.72 36.91
CA PRO A 439 -24.12 -7.07 36.38
C PRO A 439 -22.65 -7.52 36.22
N ALA A 440 -22.36 -8.77 36.57
CA ALA A 440 -21.10 -9.41 36.27
C ALA A 440 -21.16 -9.93 34.82
N ILE A 441 -20.54 -9.23 33.89
CA ILE A 441 -20.54 -9.64 32.48
C ILE A 441 -19.41 -10.64 32.26
N THR A 442 -19.73 -11.84 31.80
CA THR A 442 -18.71 -12.84 31.44
C THR A 442 -18.08 -12.51 30.09
N PRO A 443 -16.77 -12.76 29.90
CA PRO A 443 -16.05 -12.30 28.72
C PRO A 443 -16.28 -13.21 27.51
N GLY A 444 -16.52 -12.62 26.34
CA GLY A 444 -16.50 -13.32 25.07
C GLY A 444 -15.11 -13.85 24.70
N GLY A 445 -15.07 -14.71 23.69
CA GLY A 445 -13.83 -15.20 23.09
C GLY A 445 -13.16 -14.16 22.20
N ALA A 446 -11.86 -14.32 21.99
CA ALA A 446 -11.05 -13.47 21.14
C ALA A 446 -11.10 -13.91 19.66
N GLY A 447 -10.81 -12.98 18.74
CA GLY A 447 -10.78 -13.26 17.31
C GLY A 447 -9.44 -13.86 16.88
N SER A 448 -9.44 -14.63 15.79
CA SER A 448 -8.19 -15.17 15.22
C SER A 448 -7.39 -14.08 14.54
N GLY A 449 -6.10 -14.33 14.30
CA GLY A 449 -5.31 -13.53 13.36
C GLY A 449 -5.88 -13.60 11.94
N GLY A 450 -5.57 -12.59 11.13
CA GLY A 450 -5.90 -12.54 9.72
C GLY A 450 -4.75 -13.01 8.84
N SER A 451 -4.55 -12.39 7.67
CA SER A 451 -3.48 -12.82 6.77
C SER A 451 -2.59 -11.72 6.21
N VAL A 452 -1.34 -12.10 5.93
CA VAL A 452 -0.32 -11.24 5.33
C VAL A 452 0.32 -11.98 4.16
N LEU A 453 0.19 -11.46 2.96
CA LEU A 453 0.89 -11.97 1.77
C LEU A 453 1.91 -10.92 1.30
N LEU A 454 3.17 -11.31 1.18
CA LEU A 454 4.26 -10.48 0.66
C LEU A 454 4.76 -11.09 -0.65
N GLN A 455 4.73 -10.35 -1.75
CA GLN A 455 5.17 -10.81 -3.06
C GLN A 455 6.11 -9.78 -3.68
N SER A 456 7.29 -10.20 -4.10
CA SER A 456 8.32 -9.31 -4.63
C SER A 456 9.01 -9.93 -5.82
N VAL A 457 9.25 -9.16 -6.89
CA VAL A 457 10.06 -9.65 -8.01
C VAL A 457 11.53 -9.82 -7.59
N ARG A 458 11.99 -9.06 -6.59
CA ARG A 458 13.35 -9.14 -6.08
C ARG A 458 13.44 -10.01 -4.84
N SER A 459 13.34 -9.38 -3.69
CA SER A 459 13.47 -10.02 -2.38
C SER A 459 12.39 -9.53 -1.43
N VAL A 460 12.07 -10.38 -0.45
CA VAL A 460 11.24 -10.06 0.70
C VAL A 460 12.07 -10.29 1.95
N THR A 461 12.20 -9.28 2.79
CA THR A 461 12.98 -9.37 4.03
C THR A 461 12.26 -8.69 5.19
N ALA A 462 12.40 -9.25 6.39
CA ALA A 462 11.93 -8.69 7.66
C ALA A 462 12.97 -8.90 8.77
N THR A 463 14.24 -8.59 8.47
CA THR A 463 15.38 -8.98 9.33
C THR A 463 15.38 -8.30 10.70
N LYS A 464 14.90 -7.06 10.77
CA LYS A 464 14.78 -6.29 12.03
C LYS A 464 13.35 -6.17 12.53
N GLY A 465 12.39 -6.27 11.61
CA GLY A 465 10.98 -6.09 11.91
C GLY A 465 10.25 -7.39 12.21
N ALA A 466 8.95 -7.27 12.48
CA ALA A 466 8.07 -8.38 12.78
C ALA A 466 6.86 -8.42 11.84
N ILE A 467 6.47 -9.64 11.46
CA ILE A 467 5.17 -9.94 10.86
C ILE A 467 4.35 -10.60 11.96
N ASP A 468 3.29 -9.94 12.43
CA ASP A 468 2.47 -10.42 13.54
C ASP A 468 1.03 -10.67 13.10
N VAL A 469 0.71 -11.95 12.92
CA VAL A 469 -0.63 -12.46 12.60
C VAL A 469 -1.19 -13.29 13.74
N ARG A 470 -0.80 -13.03 15.00
CA ARG A 470 -1.36 -13.76 16.15
C ARG A 470 -2.84 -13.46 16.35
N GLY A 471 -3.56 -14.43 16.92
CA GLY A 471 -4.90 -14.20 17.44
C GLY A 471 -4.91 -13.28 18.65
N GLY A 472 -6.11 -12.80 18.98
CA GLY A 472 -6.35 -12.01 20.18
C GLY A 472 -6.21 -12.84 21.46
N SER A 473 -5.90 -12.13 22.53
CA SER A 473 -5.80 -12.67 23.89
C SER A 473 -7.19 -12.95 24.44
N ALA A 474 -7.30 -14.04 25.21
CA ALA A 474 -8.52 -14.37 25.94
C ALA A 474 -9.02 -13.18 26.80
N GLY A 475 -10.31 -12.90 26.71
CA GLY A 475 -10.98 -12.00 27.64
C GLY A 475 -11.04 -12.62 29.04
N LYS A 476 -11.07 -11.79 30.08
CA LYS A 476 -11.06 -12.25 31.47
C LYS A 476 -12.07 -11.53 32.31
N PHE A 477 -12.76 -12.28 33.14
CA PHE A 477 -13.48 -11.77 34.30
C PHE A 477 -12.88 -12.43 35.53
N TYR A 478 -12.54 -11.62 36.53
CA TYR A 478 -12.01 -12.11 37.79
C TYR A 478 -12.73 -11.47 38.95
N GLU A 479 -13.16 -12.31 39.89
CA GLU A 479 -13.74 -11.87 41.14
C GLU A 479 -13.12 -12.53 42.35
N VAL A 480 -12.87 -11.67 43.33
CA VAL A 480 -12.42 -12.05 44.66
C VAL A 480 -13.30 -11.33 45.64
N SER A 481 -14.38 -11.99 46.00
CA SER A 481 -15.24 -11.56 47.10
C SER A 481 -15.28 -12.62 48.18
N GLN A 482 -15.79 -12.26 49.35
CA GLN A 482 -16.02 -13.23 50.43
C GLN A 482 -17.04 -14.32 50.06
N LEU A 483 -17.79 -14.15 48.97
CA LEU A 483 -18.90 -15.02 48.57
C LEU A 483 -18.70 -15.72 47.22
N LEU A 484 -17.83 -15.19 46.37
CA LEU A 484 -17.48 -15.77 45.08
C LEU A 484 -15.99 -15.52 44.78
N ASP A 485 -15.26 -16.61 44.55
CA ASP A 485 -13.87 -16.61 44.08
C ASP A 485 -13.80 -17.44 42.81
N VAL A 486 -13.97 -16.76 41.68
CA VAL A 486 -14.11 -17.37 40.36
C VAL A 486 -13.43 -16.51 39.30
N ALA A 487 -12.82 -17.17 38.34
CA ALA A 487 -12.39 -16.56 37.09
C ALA A 487 -13.21 -17.13 35.94
N VAL A 488 -13.69 -16.28 35.04
CA VAL A 488 -14.26 -16.73 33.76
C VAL A 488 -13.31 -16.28 32.67
N ASN A 489 -12.84 -17.21 31.85
CA ASN A 489 -11.94 -16.90 30.74
C ASN A 489 -12.69 -17.11 29.43
N GLY A 490 -12.62 -16.11 28.55
CA GLY A 490 -12.88 -16.32 27.14
C GLY A 490 -11.80 -17.19 26.51
N GLY A 491 -12.09 -17.76 25.36
CA GLY A 491 -11.12 -18.45 24.54
C GLY A 491 -10.15 -17.49 23.87
N LYS A 492 -8.86 -17.87 23.80
CA LYS A 492 -7.85 -17.18 22.99
C LYS A 492 -8.12 -17.45 21.51
N GLY A 493 -7.92 -16.45 20.66
CA GLY A 493 -8.00 -16.61 19.21
C GLY A 493 -6.80 -17.37 18.65
N GLY A 494 -7.05 -18.19 17.64
CA GLY A 494 -6.00 -18.89 16.89
C GLY A 494 -5.15 -17.93 16.06
N ALA A 495 -3.95 -18.36 15.68
CA ALA A 495 -3.14 -17.58 14.75
C ALA A 495 -3.77 -17.48 13.37
N GLY A 496 -3.38 -16.42 12.68
CA GLY A 496 -3.57 -16.22 11.27
C GLY A 496 -2.46 -16.86 10.44
N TYR A 497 -2.37 -16.44 9.18
CA TYR A 497 -1.42 -17.00 8.22
C TYR A 497 -0.64 -15.91 7.50
N TRP A 498 0.66 -16.09 7.33
CA TRP A 498 1.46 -15.20 6.51
C TRP A 498 2.27 -15.96 5.48
N ARG A 499 2.59 -15.32 4.36
CA ARG A 499 3.37 -15.92 3.28
C ARG A 499 4.24 -14.89 2.59
N ALA A 500 5.45 -15.27 2.23
CA ALA A 500 6.40 -14.49 1.48
C ALA A 500 6.82 -15.23 0.21
N GLU A 501 6.76 -14.54 -0.92
CA GLU A 501 7.07 -15.06 -2.24
C GLU A 501 7.99 -14.11 -3.01
N SER A 502 8.99 -14.67 -3.68
CA SER A 502 9.79 -13.93 -4.65
C SER A 502 10.31 -14.82 -5.77
N LEU A 503 10.97 -14.27 -6.79
CA LEU A 503 11.54 -15.07 -7.88
C LEU A 503 12.54 -16.13 -7.39
N THR A 504 13.21 -15.86 -6.26
CA THR A 504 13.94 -16.85 -5.47
C THR A 504 13.24 -17.06 -4.14
N ILE A 505 13.21 -18.29 -3.60
CA ILE A 505 12.59 -18.55 -2.30
C ILE A 505 13.28 -17.68 -1.22
N PRO A 506 12.54 -16.86 -0.45
CA PRO A 506 13.09 -16.11 0.68
C PRO A 506 13.75 -17.03 1.73
N LYS A 507 14.64 -16.51 2.58
CA LYS A 507 15.32 -17.34 3.59
C LYS A 507 14.61 -17.23 4.93
N VAL A 508 14.63 -18.31 5.72
CA VAL A 508 14.15 -18.32 7.11
C VAL A 508 14.81 -17.23 7.96
N ALA A 509 16.10 -16.99 7.76
CA ALA A 509 16.86 -15.95 8.46
C ALA A 509 16.37 -14.52 8.17
N ASP A 510 15.57 -14.33 7.12
CA ASP A 510 14.99 -13.03 6.79
C ASP A 510 13.74 -12.72 7.64
N PHE A 511 13.24 -13.64 8.47
CA PHE A 511 12.01 -13.47 9.28
C PHE A 511 12.16 -13.89 10.76
N PRO A 512 13.20 -13.45 11.49
CA PRO A 512 13.51 -13.96 12.83
C PRO A 512 12.45 -13.61 13.89
N GLN A 513 11.67 -12.53 13.70
CA GLN A 513 10.65 -12.06 14.64
C GLN A 513 9.21 -12.32 14.16
N SER A 514 9.02 -13.15 13.13
CA SER A 514 7.69 -13.51 12.64
C SER A 514 6.88 -14.27 13.70
N GLN A 515 5.58 -13.95 13.79
CA GLN A 515 4.65 -14.53 14.76
C GLN A 515 3.33 -14.90 14.05
N PRO A 516 3.04 -16.20 13.86
CA PRO A 516 3.84 -17.36 14.27
C PRO A 516 5.22 -17.46 13.58
N PRO A 517 6.19 -18.19 14.18
CA PRO A 517 7.49 -18.42 13.58
C PRO A 517 7.40 -19.04 12.20
N VAL A 518 8.33 -18.66 11.33
CA VAL A 518 8.41 -19.15 9.95
C VAL A 518 8.56 -20.68 9.87
N ASP A 519 7.71 -21.29 9.06
CA ASP A 519 7.80 -22.66 8.56
C ASP A 519 8.12 -22.60 7.05
N VAL A 520 9.31 -23.05 6.66
CA VAL A 520 9.79 -22.98 5.27
C VAL A 520 8.84 -23.66 4.27
N THR A 521 8.11 -24.69 4.70
CA THR A 521 7.22 -25.45 3.82
C THR A 521 5.85 -24.78 3.64
N LYS A 522 5.51 -23.85 4.54
CA LYS A 522 4.18 -23.22 4.59
C LYS A 522 4.24 -21.75 4.24
N ASN A 523 5.26 -21.01 4.68
CA ASN A 523 5.28 -19.55 4.61
C ASN A 523 6.16 -19.02 3.47
N LEU A 524 7.10 -19.80 2.93
CA LEU A 524 8.05 -19.31 1.92
C LEU A 524 7.87 -20.06 0.61
N ALA A 525 7.75 -19.34 -0.51
CA ALA A 525 7.61 -19.95 -1.83
C ALA A 525 8.23 -19.10 -2.95
N ILE A 526 8.28 -19.66 -4.15
CA ILE A 526 8.58 -18.89 -5.37
C ILE A 526 7.32 -18.17 -5.85
N LEU A 527 7.52 -17.01 -6.46
CA LEU A 527 6.46 -16.32 -7.20
C LEU A 527 6.06 -17.14 -8.43
N ARG A 528 4.76 -17.31 -8.68
CA ARG A 528 4.26 -18.13 -9.80
C ARG A 528 3.75 -17.25 -10.94
N PRO A 529 3.69 -17.77 -12.18
CA PRO A 529 3.08 -17.04 -13.29
C PRO A 529 1.61 -16.62 -13.05
N ALA A 530 0.86 -17.39 -12.24
CA ALA A 530 -0.51 -17.02 -11.85
C ALA A 530 -0.58 -15.75 -10.99
N ASP A 531 0.55 -15.37 -10.36
CA ASP A 531 0.69 -14.16 -9.57
C ASP A 531 1.17 -12.96 -10.39
N PHE A 532 1.48 -13.12 -11.67
CA PHE A 532 2.01 -12.02 -12.45
C PHE A 532 0.92 -10.97 -12.73
N GLU A 533 1.29 -9.71 -12.63
CA GLU A 533 0.42 -8.59 -12.94
C GLU A 533 0.66 -8.10 -14.37
N THR A 534 -0.36 -7.50 -14.96
CA THR A 534 -0.24 -6.92 -16.30
C THR A 534 0.35 -5.52 -16.29
N ARG A 535 0.61 -4.96 -15.10
CA ARG A 535 1.10 -3.59 -14.92
C ARG A 535 2.32 -3.57 -14.02
N SER A 536 3.29 -2.76 -14.40
CA SER A 536 4.47 -2.41 -13.59
C SER A 536 4.89 -0.99 -13.95
N GLY A 537 5.80 -0.39 -13.18
CA GLY A 537 6.27 0.95 -13.47
C GLY A 537 7.71 1.20 -13.07
N VAL A 538 8.31 2.26 -13.61
CA VAL A 538 9.67 2.67 -13.29
C VAL A 538 9.83 4.18 -13.29
N GLY A 539 10.59 4.71 -12.33
CA GLY A 539 10.91 6.13 -12.23
C GLY A 539 12.37 6.45 -12.53
N SER A 540 12.61 7.63 -13.08
CA SER A 540 13.94 8.20 -13.23
C SER A 540 14.34 9.05 -12.01
N LYS A 541 15.64 9.21 -11.80
CA LYS A 541 16.20 10.32 -11.02
C LYS A 541 15.90 11.66 -11.70
N TRP A 542 16.21 12.74 -10.99
CA TRP A 542 16.12 14.10 -11.51
C TRP A 542 17.22 14.40 -12.53
N TYR A 543 16.82 14.79 -13.73
CA TYR A 543 17.68 15.38 -14.75
C TYR A 543 17.71 16.90 -14.56
N ARG A 544 18.90 17.48 -14.37
CA ARG A 544 19.10 18.94 -14.32
C ARG A 544 19.21 19.54 -15.72
N PHE A 545 18.63 20.72 -15.88
CA PHE A 545 18.69 21.57 -17.06
C PHE A 545 19.38 22.89 -16.72
N ARG A 546 19.67 23.69 -17.74
CA ARG A 546 20.10 25.08 -17.52
C ARG A 546 18.91 25.90 -17.01
N SER A 547 19.19 26.87 -16.14
CA SER A 547 18.19 27.78 -15.60
C SER A 547 17.38 28.44 -16.73
N ASN A 548 16.05 28.48 -16.60
CA ASN A 548 15.05 29.07 -17.52
C ASN A 548 14.58 28.25 -18.73
N SER A 549 15.02 26.99 -18.92
CA SER A 549 14.49 26.14 -20.00
C SER A 549 13.05 25.69 -19.77
N HIS A 550 12.17 25.81 -20.78
CA HIS A 550 10.78 25.33 -20.73
C HIS A 550 10.66 24.02 -21.50
N TYR A 551 9.85 23.07 -21.03
CA TYR A 551 9.66 21.78 -21.69
C TYR A 551 8.73 21.94 -22.89
N VAL A 552 9.22 21.71 -24.11
CA VAL A 552 8.46 21.88 -25.35
C VAL A 552 7.68 20.62 -25.71
N GLY A 553 8.11 19.46 -25.22
CA GLY A 553 7.42 18.19 -25.41
C GLY A 553 8.28 16.99 -25.04
N TYR A 554 7.74 15.79 -25.24
CA TYR A 554 8.47 14.54 -25.16
C TYR A 554 8.35 13.69 -26.43
N GLU A 555 9.29 12.75 -26.59
CA GLU A 555 9.20 11.61 -27.49
C GLU A 555 9.60 10.34 -26.73
N ILE A 556 8.78 9.30 -26.80
CA ILE A 556 9.07 8.00 -26.19
C ILE A 556 9.03 6.96 -27.29
N ASP A 557 10.19 6.36 -27.57
CA ASP A 557 10.30 5.27 -28.53
C ASP A 557 10.07 3.95 -27.81
N ALA A 558 9.12 3.15 -28.29
CA ALA A 558 8.73 1.89 -27.69
C ALA A 558 8.52 0.79 -28.74
N LEU A 559 8.49 -0.45 -28.27
CA LEU A 559 8.07 -1.63 -29.02
C LEU A 559 6.81 -2.19 -28.35
N VAL A 560 5.69 -2.18 -29.07
CA VAL A 560 4.41 -2.73 -28.60
C VAL A 560 4.07 -3.92 -29.49
N ASP A 561 3.99 -5.12 -28.92
CA ASP A 561 3.90 -6.37 -29.68
C ASP A 561 5.03 -6.53 -30.72
N GLY A 562 6.22 -5.99 -30.40
CA GLY A 562 7.38 -5.96 -31.29
C GLY A 562 7.34 -4.90 -32.41
N ASN A 563 6.24 -4.14 -32.53
CA ASN A 563 6.11 -3.07 -33.51
C ASN A 563 6.62 -1.74 -32.93
N PRO A 564 7.45 -0.99 -33.66
CA PRO A 564 7.86 0.35 -33.25
C PRO A 564 6.67 1.29 -33.10
N VAL A 565 6.57 1.97 -31.96
CA VAL A 565 5.59 3.01 -31.67
C VAL A 565 6.32 4.17 -31.02
N THR A 566 6.10 5.39 -31.51
CA THR A 566 6.58 6.61 -30.86
C THR A 566 5.40 7.34 -30.23
N PHE A 567 5.51 7.66 -28.94
CA PHE A 567 4.57 8.52 -28.25
C PHE A 567 5.12 9.94 -28.14
N SER A 568 4.27 10.95 -28.34
CA SER A 568 4.64 12.36 -28.20
C SER A 568 3.44 13.21 -27.81
N ASP A 569 3.67 14.30 -27.08
CA ASP A 569 2.69 15.37 -26.87
C ASP A 569 2.94 16.62 -27.72
N ARG A 570 3.99 16.59 -28.56
CA ARG A 570 4.34 17.69 -29.47
C ARG A 570 3.79 17.48 -30.87
N ASP A 571 3.86 16.26 -31.38
CA ASP A 571 3.35 15.91 -32.70
C ASP A 571 1.89 15.42 -32.60
N PRO A 572 0.91 16.16 -33.13
CA PRO A 572 -0.50 15.76 -33.07
C PRO A 572 -0.83 14.50 -33.89
N LEU A 573 0.08 14.05 -34.77
CA LEU A 573 -0.07 12.80 -35.52
C LEU A 573 0.35 11.57 -34.72
N LEU A 574 1.11 11.77 -33.64
CA LEU A 574 1.57 10.70 -32.76
C LEU A 574 0.62 10.53 -31.58
N LYS A 575 0.67 9.33 -30.97
CA LYS A 575 -0.11 9.05 -29.76
C LYS A 575 0.53 9.71 -28.55
N GLN A 576 -0.28 10.15 -27.60
CA GLN A 576 0.22 10.54 -26.28
C GLN A 576 0.36 9.30 -25.38
N ALA A 577 1.41 9.25 -24.56
CA ALA A 577 1.62 8.22 -23.55
C ALA A 577 0.73 8.48 -22.32
N LYS A 578 -0.58 8.28 -22.47
CA LYS A 578 -1.62 8.56 -21.47
C LYS A 578 -2.43 7.32 -21.11
N GLU A 579 -3.28 7.44 -20.09
CA GLU A 579 -4.16 6.34 -19.65
C GLU A 579 -4.92 5.71 -20.82
N GLY A 580 -4.90 4.38 -20.87
CA GLY A 580 -5.49 3.58 -21.95
C GLY A 580 -4.48 3.01 -22.94
N GLU A 581 -3.28 3.59 -23.05
CA GLU A 581 -2.19 3.09 -23.89
C GLU A 581 -1.30 2.07 -23.16
N ALA A 582 -0.49 1.32 -23.93
CA ALA A 582 0.45 0.34 -23.38
C ALA A 582 1.63 0.96 -22.61
N VAL A 583 1.95 2.23 -22.91
CA VAL A 583 2.94 3.03 -22.21
C VAL A 583 2.26 4.31 -21.72
N VAL A 584 2.29 4.54 -20.41
CA VAL A 584 1.81 5.76 -19.78
C VAL A 584 3.00 6.49 -19.17
N ALA A 585 3.17 7.76 -19.48
CA ALA A 585 4.26 8.57 -18.96
C ALA A 585 3.73 9.72 -18.10
N SER A 586 4.27 9.85 -16.90
CA SER A 586 4.02 10.97 -16.01
C SER A 586 5.29 11.76 -15.81
N PHE A 587 5.19 13.08 -15.81
CA PHE A 587 6.32 13.99 -15.71
C PHE A 587 6.17 14.91 -14.51
N GLN A 588 7.28 15.25 -13.89
CA GLN A 588 7.34 16.21 -12.80
C GLN A 588 8.56 17.11 -12.98
N SER A 589 8.38 18.41 -12.72
CA SER A 589 9.48 19.37 -12.58
C SER A 589 9.73 19.69 -11.11
N ALA A 590 10.98 20.02 -10.77
CA ALA A 590 11.37 20.50 -9.45
C ALA A 590 12.50 21.51 -9.54
N GLN A 591 12.59 22.37 -8.53
CA GLN A 591 13.77 23.16 -8.25
C GLN A 591 14.69 22.36 -7.35
N LEU A 592 15.95 22.21 -7.75
CA LEU A 592 16.95 21.54 -6.91
C LEU A 592 17.86 22.57 -6.21
N ASP A 593 18.28 22.25 -4.99
CA ASP A 593 19.37 22.97 -4.33
C ASP A 593 20.72 22.63 -4.98
N ALA A 594 21.82 23.25 -4.53
CA ALA A 594 23.16 22.98 -5.07
C ALA A 594 23.57 21.50 -4.90
N SER A 595 23.12 20.86 -3.83
CA SER A 595 23.40 19.46 -3.47
C SER A 595 22.57 18.45 -4.27
N GLY A 596 21.54 18.90 -5.00
CA GLY A 596 20.67 18.03 -5.81
C GLY A 596 19.39 17.61 -5.10
N ASN A 597 19.10 18.17 -3.92
CA ASN A 597 17.87 17.88 -3.21
C ASN A 597 16.72 18.72 -3.76
N VAL A 598 15.53 18.13 -3.78
CA VAL A 598 14.30 18.83 -4.19
C VAL A 598 13.95 19.89 -3.14
N VAL A 599 13.89 21.16 -3.57
CA VAL A 599 13.39 22.29 -2.77
C VAL A 599 11.88 22.35 -2.87
N VAL A 600 11.37 22.34 -4.10
CA VAL A 600 9.94 22.32 -4.40
C VAL A 600 9.72 21.53 -5.70
N ALA A 601 8.66 20.75 -5.75
CA ALA A 601 8.24 20.02 -6.94
C ALA A 601 6.83 20.44 -7.36
N THR A 602 6.62 20.45 -8.67
CA THR A 602 5.30 20.59 -9.31
C THR A 602 4.43 19.35 -9.04
N SER A 603 3.13 19.45 -9.29
CA SER A 603 2.29 18.23 -9.37
C SER A 603 2.70 17.39 -10.58
N TRP A 604 2.47 16.08 -10.51
CA TRP A 604 2.69 15.22 -11.67
C TRP A 604 1.71 15.57 -12.80
N SER A 605 2.16 15.35 -14.03
CA SER A 605 1.36 15.52 -15.23
C SER A 605 1.49 14.29 -16.13
N THR A 606 0.39 13.57 -16.35
CA THR A 606 0.35 12.37 -17.20
C THR A 606 0.06 12.72 -18.66
N GLY A 607 0.82 12.15 -19.58
CA GLY A 607 0.58 12.22 -21.02
C GLY A 607 0.95 13.55 -21.68
N THR A 608 1.30 14.58 -20.92
CA THR A 608 1.77 15.88 -21.42
C THR A 608 2.73 16.58 -20.45
N VAL A 609 3.66 17.38 -20.96
CA VAL A 609 4.54 18.27 -20.18
C VAL A 609 4.03 19.71 -20.09
N GLN A 610 2.94 20.09 -20.75
CA GLN A 610 2.47 21.47 -20.73
C GLN A 610 2.14 21.98 -19.31
N PRO A 611 1.44 21.22 -18.44
CA PRO A 611 1.07 21.69 -17.09
C PRO A 611 2.27 22.02 -16.21
N ILE A 612 3.36 21.24 -16.30
CA ILE A 612 4.57 21.47 -15.49
C ILE A 612 5.31 22.76 -15.89
N ASN A 613 5.07 23.30 -17.08
CA ASN A 613 5.63 24.60 -17.50
C ASN A 613 4.86 25.79 -16.94
N LEU A 614 3.58 25.61 -16.65
CA LEU A 614 2.68 26.66 -16.19
C LEU A 614 2.66 26.79 -14.66
N ASP A 615 3.22 25.79 -13.97
CA ASP A 615 3.31 25.77 -12.50
C ASP A 615 4.31 26.83 -12.00
N ARG A 616 3.91 27.55 -10.95
CA ARG A 616 4.77 28.54 -10.28
C ARG A 616 5.99 27.90 -9.62
N ASN A 617 5.91 26.61 -9.30
CA ASN A 617 6.97 25.80 -8.72
C ASN A 617 7.87 25.14 -9.77
N ARG A 618 7.76 25.53 -11.05
CA ARG A 618 8.68 25.08 -12.10
C ARG A 618 10.13 25.35 -11.66
N GLY A 619 10.98 24.35 -11.83
CA GLY A 619 12.38 24.47 -11.52
C GLY A 619 13.31 24.12 -12.67
N ASP A 620 14.54 23.84 -12.31
CA ASP A 620 15.67 23.54 -13.19
C ASP A 620 15.91 22.04 -13.35
N ALA A 621 15.02 21.18 -12.85
CA ALA A 621 15.10 19.74 -13.02
C ALA A 621 13.77 19.11 -13.39
N MET A 622 13.85 17.92 -13.99
CA MET A 622 12.69 17.08 -14.26
C MET A 622 12.96 15.61 -13.99
N ARG A 623 11.90 14.85 -13.76
CA ARG A 623 11.92 13.39 -13.78
C ARG A 623 10.69 12.86 -14.50
N PHE A 624 10.74 11.59 -14.84
CA PHE A 624 9.60 10.88 -15.42
C PHE A 624 9.31 9.58 -14.65
N PHE A 625 8.08 9.11 -14.79
CA PHE A 625 7.64 7.79 -14.37
C PHE A 625 6.92 7.13 -15.54
N LEU A 626 7.31 5.90 -15.88
CA LEU A 626 6.70 5.09 -16.92
C LEU A 626 5.88 3.98 -16.27
N SER A 627 4.61 3.87 -16.62
CA SER A 627 3.77 2.70 -16.33
C SER A 627 3.58 1.90 -17.61
N LEU A 628 3.87 0.60 -17.56
CA LEU A 628 3.78 -0.31 -18.68
C LEU A 628 2.62 -1.28 -18.46
N ASP A 629 1.66 -1.34 -19.40
CA ASP A 629 0.45 -2.16 -19.29
C ASP A 629 0.41 -3.22 -20.41
N THR A 630 0.76 -4.46 -20.07
CA THR A 630 0.76 -5.60 -20.99
C THR A 630 -0.65 -6.07 -21.34
N SER A 631 -1.69 -5.67 -20.59
CA SER A 631 -3.08 -5.97 -20.96
C SER A 631 -3.56 -5.18 -22.19
N LYS A 632 -2.80 -4.15 -22.59
CA LYS A 632 -3.04 -3.36 -23.81
C LYS A 632 -2.33 -3.93 -25.04
N THR A 633 -1.76 -5.13 -24.93
CA THR A 633 -1.04 -5.78 -26.01
C THR A 633 -1.60 -7.18 -26.27
N THR A 634 -1.35 -7.70 -27.46
CA THR A 634 -1.84 -9.01 -27.88
C THR A 634 -0.91 -10.14 -27.41
N THR A 635 0.39 -9.84 -27.37
CA THR A 635 1.45 -10.82 -27.02
C THR A 635 1.94 -10.67 -25.59
N GLY A 636 1.44 -9.68 -24.85
CA GLY A 636 1.93 -9.33 -23.51
C GLY A 636 3.27 -8.60 -23.52
N LYS A 637 3.76 -8.11 -24.68
CA LYS A 637 5.08 -7.48 -24.82
C LYS A 637 4.98 -5.97 -25.00
N VAL A 638 5.63 -5.24 -24.08
CA VAL A 638 5.86 -3.80 -24.13
C VAL A 638 7.32 -3.56 -23.79
N GLU A 639 8.03 -2.75 -24.57
CA GLU A 639 9.40 -2.34 -24.27
C GLU A 639 9.56 -0.84 -24.55
N VAL A 640 10.20 -0.07 -23.67
CA VAL A 640 10.54 1.33 -23.94
C VAL A 640 12.03 1.42 -24.23
N VAL A 641 12.40 1.94 -25.38
CA VAL A 641 13.77 1.97 -25.91
C VAL A 641 14.45 3.31 -25.63
N ALA A 642 13.69 4.41 -25.65
CA ALA A 642 14.22 5.71 -25.30
C ALA A 642 13.14 6.65 -24.78
N VAL A 643 13.52 7.56 -23.88
CA VAL A 643 12.72 8.73 -23.50
C VAL A 643 13.53 9.97 -23.83
N ARG A 644 12.95 10.87 -24.62
CA ARG A 644 13.57 12.13 -25.04
C ARG A 644 12.70 13.28 -24.59
N MET A 645 13.29 14.17 -23.79
CA MET A 645 12.66 15.40 -23.34
C MET A 645 13.24 16.56 -24.13
N VAL A 646 12.37 17.34 -24.75
CA VAL A 646 12.77 18.51 -25.54
C VAL A 646 12.54 19.75 -24.70
N ALA A 647 13.59 20.49 -24.41
CA ALA A 647 13.53 21.76 -23.68
C ALA A 647 13.87 22.92 -24.62
N GLY A 648 13.03 23.94 -24.67
CA GLY A 648 13.24 25.20 -25.38
C GLY A 648 13.94 26.22 -24.48
N SER A 649 14.73 27.10 -25.11
CA SER A 649 15.36 28.26 -24.46
C SER A 649 14.48 29.50 -24.54
#